data_AF-A0A3Q2QZQ5-F1
#
_entry.id   AF-A0A3Q2QZQ5-F1
#
_cell.length_a   1.000
_cell.length_b   1.000
_cell.length_c   1.000
_cell.angle_alpha   90.00
_cell.angle_beta   90.00
_cell.angle_gamma   90.00
#
_symmetry.space_group_name_H-M   'P 1'
#
loop_
_entity.id
_entity.type
_entity.pdbx_description
1 polymer ?
#
loop_
_entity_poly.entity_id
_entity_poly.type
_entity_poly.pdbx_seq_one_letter_code
_entity_poly.pdbx_strand_id
1 'polypeptide(L)'
;MVLHTTPYSSACLHFLDGMSWSLVFPCYWLLDRLLASCVATSLEKRQRSQDPCSFLTLCVLIAAPLYLLLLLVSLPFALLGFIIWAPLQAVRQPYLYTYRRPDKNQAEQGQAGPGGNGTGEWRPQGRSFCFCSANVCLLPDSLARFNNLSDTQRRAREVGKRIRNGASRPQIKIYIDSPTNTSISAASFSSLATGFRRTSSLDQRPEQVQTTNGPADTEIEPVTECPVHPSGAIDCPVHPSSGDQNCPLHLTGTNNSSDCPVHTSGEPADCPMHSSGGQNDSGHHDCPMHTEVAQKKTSTECPLHTSGVQISISAPEPDPQEEEAETGNHRDLAGGDTGSMTASRESLTRYHGGDTAVGISSNNTLSHVPRTSIFKRPGKKRRHGDETFDHEISAFFPANLDFLALQEVFDHGATTRLRRQLHRYFPYVLSDVGRYGWKGCCSRFKFLNSGLMLASRYPILDARYECYPNGKGEDALAAKGALFAKVHVGTSHQEQRVVGYLTCTHLHAIEGDSSVRCEQLDLLLQWGAEFRQSSTQSPEGEKVLEDLVAFDVILGDLNFDNCSSEDKLEQQHTLFTQYKDPCRLGPGEDKPWALGTLLDPSGLYDEDVSSPESLQKVMENEEGRKEYLVFPPSKNQCPASSQKGRKIPLKGNGRRIDYILYSDEAIQQDWKQDIEEFSFVTQLAGLTDHLSVAMRLAVSTGEEEP
;
A
#
# COMPACT_ATOMS: atom_id res chain seq x y z
N MET A 1 17.23 -13.05 24.03
CA MET A 1 17.37 -11.79 24.80
C MET A 1 16.00 -11.43 25.43
N VAL A 2 15.83 -10.25 26.05
CA VAL A 2 14.57 -9.85 26.73
C VAL A 2 13.83 -8.80 25.90
N LEU A 3 12.58 -9.07 25.51
CA LEU A 3 11.71 -8.10 24.84
C LEU A 3 11.15 -7.08 25.84
N HIS A 4 11.26 -5.79 25.52
CA HIS A 4 10.88 -4.70 26.43
C HIS A 4 9.39 -4.35 26.35
N THR A 5 8.60 -4.74 27.36
CA THR A 5 7.15 -4.45 27.43
C THR A 5 6.81 -3.09 28.03
N THR A 6 7.80 -2.39 28.57
CA THR A 6 7.68 -1.05 29.13
C THR A 6 8.88 -0.20 28.71
N PRO A 7 8.72 1.12 28.50
CA PRO A 7 9.83 1.99 28.11
C PRO A 7 10.93 2.13 29.17
N TYR A 8 10.62 1.79 30.44
CA TYR A 8 11.52 1.94 31.58
C TYR A 8 11.43 0.73 32.52
N SER A 9 12.54 0.39 33.17
CA SER A 9 12.63 -0.77 34.09
C SER A 9 11.86 -0.62 35.40
N SER A 10 11.44 0.60 35.77
CA SER A 10 10.71 0.85 37.02
C SER A 10 9.51 1.78 36.81
N ALA A 11 8.47 1.58 37.62
CA ALA A 11 7.28 2.42 37.62
C ALA A 11 7.59 3.88 37.99
N CYS A 12 8.59 4.12 38.84
CA CYS A 12 9.03 5.46 39.21
C CYS A 12 9.56 6.23 37.99
N LEU A 13 10.46 5.62 37.19
CA LEU A 13 10.99 6.24 35.97
C LEU A 13 9.87 6.52 34.97
N HIS A 14 8.92 5.58 34.82
CA HIS A 14 7.76 5.77 33.96
C HIS A 14 6.86 6.92 34.43
N PHE A 15 6.64 7.07 35.74
CA PHE A 15 5.91 8.20 36.31
C PHE A 15 6.62 9.53 36.07
N LEU A 16 7.94 9.58 36.29
CA LEU A 16 8.76 10.76 36.02
C LEU A 16 8.71 11.16 34.55
N ASP A 17 8.76 10.19 33.63
CA ASP A 17 8.61 10.45 32.19
C ASP A 17 7.26 11.07 31.88
N GLY A 18 6.16 10.48 32.38
CA GLY A 18 4.81 11.03 32.22
C GLY A 18 4.64 12.43 32.81
N MET A 19 5.19 12.68 34.00
CA MET A 19 5.19 14.00 34.64
C MET A 19 5.99 15.01 33.82
N SER A 20 7.19 14.63 33.37
CA SER A 20 8.06 15.48 32.56
C SER A 20 7.41 15.85 31.23
N TRP A 21 6.77 14.89 30.55
CA TRP A 21 6.06 15.12 29.30
C TRP A 21 4.80 15.96 29.53
N SER A 22 4.10 15.83 30.65
CA SER A 22 2.96 16.69 30.99
C SER A 22 3.36 18.16 31.12
N LEU A 23 4.59 18.44 31.55
CA LEU A 23 5.15 19.80 31.61
C LEU A 23 5.62 20.32 30.24
N VAL A 24 6.21 19.45 29.40
CA VAL A 24 6.72 19.80 28.07
C VAL A 24 5.60 19.93 27.03
N PHE A 25 4.58 19.08 27.12
CA PHE A 25 3.55 18.91 26.09
C PHE A 25 2.82 20.20 25.71
N PRO A 26 2.39 21.07 26.64
CA PRO A 26 1.74 22.33 26.26
C PRO A 26 2.61 23.20 25.36
N CYS A 27 3.90 23.34 25.69
CA CYS A 27 4.84 24.11 24.88
C CYS A 27 5.07 23.47 23.50
N TYR A 28 5.28 22.15 23.47
CA TYR A 28 5.43 21.41 22.22
C TYR A 28 4.20 21.57 21.31
N TRP A 29 3.00 21.38 21.85
CA TRP A 29 1.76 21.47 21.08
C TRP A 29 1.49 22.88 20.58
N LEU A 30 1.74 23.92 21.40
CA LEU A 30 1.60 25.31 20.99
C LEU A 30 2.60 25.69 19.89
N LEU A 31 3.84 25.22 20.01
CA LEU A 31 4.87 25.44 18.98
C LEU A 31 4.46 24.77 17.65
N ASP A 32 4.04 23.51 17.70
CA ASP A 32 3.55 22.76 16.55
C ASP A 32 2.38 23.49 15.86
N ARG A 33 1.38 23.97 16.63
CA ARG A 33 0.24 24.74 16.09
C ARG A 33 0.64 26.09 15.50
N LEU A 34 1.59 26.79 16.14
CA LEU A 34 2.10 28.06 15.63
C LEU A 34 2.85 27.87 14.31
N LEU A 35 3.74 26.88 14.23
CA LEU A 35 4.48 26.55 13.00
C LEU A 35 3.54 26.05 11.89
N ALA A 36 2.56 25.21 12.23
CA ALA A 36 1.53 24.75 11.30
C ALA A 36 0.72 25.90 10.68
N SER A 37 0.52 27.01 11.41
CA SER A 37 -0.17 28.19 10.87
C SER A 37 0.63 28.93 9.79
N CYS A 38 1.96 28.78 9.77
CA CYS A 38 2.86 29.40 8.80
C CYS A 38 2.97 28.62 7.48
N VAL A 39 2.65 27.31 7.49
CA VAL A 39 2.80 26.43 6.33
C VAL A 39 1.45 25.80 5.97
N ALA A 40 0.86 26.25 4.87
CA ALA A 40 -0.43 25.74 4.40
C ALA A 40 -0.26 24.66 3.32
N THR A 41 -1.05 23.60 3.41
CA THR A 41 -1.12 22.56 2.37
C THR A 41 -1.78 23.09 1.09
N SER A 42 -1.59 22.41 -0.04
CA SER A 42 -2.24 22.77 -1.31
C SER A 42 -3.76 22.67 -1.22
N LEU A 43 -4.30 21.71 -0.46
CA LEU A 43 -5.72 21.63 -0.15
C LEU A 43 -6.22 22.85 0.61
N GLU A 44 -5.53 23.25 1.68
CA GLU A 44 -5.90 24.44 2.46
C GLU A 44 -5.79 25.72 1.63
N LYS A 45 -4.78 25.83 0.76
CA LYS A 45 -4.63 26.95 -0.18
C LYS A 45 -5.80 27.01 -1.18
N ARG A 46 -6.23 25.86 -1.72
CA ARG A 46 -7.40 25.76 -2.62
C ARG A 46 -8.71 26.10 -1.91
N GLN A 47 -8.88 25.68 -0.67
CA GLN A 47 -10.07 26.03 0.13
C GLN A 47 -10.11 27.53 0.43
N ARG A 48 -8.97 28.13 0.80
CA ARG A 48 -8.85 29.59 1.04
C ARG A 48 -9.15 30.44 -0.19
N SER A 49 -8.84 29.96 -1.40
CA SER A 49 -9.17 30.70 -2.62
C SER A 49 -10.65 30.59 -3.01
N GLN A 50 -11.34 29.55 -2.52
CA GLN A 50 -12.76 29.31 -2.77
C GLN A 50 -13.67 29.96 -1.72
N ASP A 51 -13.16 30.26 -0.52
CA ASP A 51 -13.89 30.99 0.52
C ASP A 51 -13.48 32.49 0.53
N PRO A 52 -14.31 33.40 -0.03
CA PRO A 52 -14.03 34.83 -0.05
C PRO A 52 -14.14 35.49 1.34
N CYS A 53 -14.56 34.76 2.37
CA CYS A 53 -14.68 35.32 3.71
C CYS A 53 -13.31 35.38 4.41
N SER A 54 -12.95 36.58 4.85
CA SER A 54 -11.75 36.88 5.67
C SER A 54 -11.72 36.16 7.03
N PHE A 55 -12.68 35.30 7.34
CA PHE A 55 -12.85 34.64 8.62
C PHE A 55 -11.66 33.72 8.96
N LEU A 56 -11.22 32.86 8.04
CA LEU A 56 -10.08 31.97 8.30
C LEU A 56 -8.79 32.75 8.49
N THR A 57 -8.57 33.79 7.69
CA THR A 57 -7.44 34.71 7.83
C THR A 57 -7.50 35.47 9.17
N LEU A 58 -8.69 35.92 9.58
CA LEU A 58 -8.92 36.57 10.86
C LEU A 58 -8.69 35.61 12.04
N CYS A 59 -9.14 34.36 11.93
CA CYS A 59 -8.87 33.32 12.92
C CYS A 59 -7.37 33.09 13.07
N VAL A 60 -6.59 33.03 11.99
CA VAL A 60 -5.13 32.91 12.07
C VAL A 60 -4.50 34.16 12.70
N LEU A 61 -4.96 35.37 12.31
CA LEU A 61 -4.47 36.64 12.87
C LEU A 61 -4.72 36.79 14.38
N ILE A 62 -5.80 36.20 14.90
CA ILE A 62 -6.12 36.20 16.33
C ILE A 62 -5.44 35.02 17.05
N ALA A 63 -5.45 33.84 16.44
CA ALA A 63 -4.93 32.62 17.06
C ALA A 63 -3.39 32.64 17.15
N ALA A 64 -2.67 33.17 16.17
CA ALA A 64 -1.21 33.18 16.18
C ALA A 64 -0.62 34.01 17.36
N PRO A 65 -1.07 35.26 17.64
CA PRO A 65 -0.64 35.99 18.83
C PRO A 65 -1.02 35.29 20.14
N LEU A 66 -2.20 34.67 20.19
CA LEU A 66 -2.65 33.91 21.36
C LEU A 66 -1.76 32.69 21.60
N TYR A 67 -1.45 31.90 20.56
CA TYR A 67 -0.54 30.76 20.64
C TYR A 67 0.86 31.20 21.04
N LEU A 68 1.35 32.32 20.51
CA LEU A 68 2.65 32.87 20.89
C LEU A 68 2.68 33.27 22.37
N LEU A 69 1.64 33.95 22.87
CA LEU A 69 1.55 34.31 24.29
C LEU A 69 1.53 33.07 25.18
N LEU A 70 0.68 32.09 24.86
CA LEU A 70 0.58 30.84 25.62
C LEU A 70 1.90 30.04 25.55
N LEU A 71 2.58 30.06 24.40
CA LEU A 71 3.88 29.41 24.20
C LEU A 71 4.90 30.01 25.19
N LEU A 72 5.01 31.34 25.23
CA LEU A 72 5.92 32.04 26.15
C LEU A 72 5.62 31.72 27.62
N VAL A 73 4.35 31.65 28.00
CA VAL A 73 3.93 31.28 29.36
C VAL A 73 4.28 29.82 29.69
N SER A 74 4.25 28.93 28.70
CA SER A 74 4.55 27.50 28.88
C SER A 74 6.05 27.17 28.93
N LEU A 75 6.93 28.04 28.41
CA LEU A 75 8.38 27.79 28.31
C LEU A 75 9.06 27.43 29.64
N PRO A 76 8.80 28.11 30.79
CA PRO A 76 9.44 27.75 32.06
C PRO A 76 9.08 26.34 32.54
N PHE A 77 7.82 25.92 32.33
CA PHE A 77 7.37 24.57 32.66
C PHE A 77 8.01 23.55 31.74
N ALA A 78 8.08 23.85 30.44
CA ALA A 78 8.74 22.99 29.47
C ALA A 78 10.24 22.82 29.76
N LEU A 79 10.93 23.88 30.20
CA LEU A 79 12.32 23.80 30.63
C LEU A 79 12.48 22.87 31.85
N LEU A 80 11.63 23.01 32.86
CA LEU A 80 11.64 22.12 34.02
C LEU A 80 11.36 20.66 33.61
N GLY A 81 10.34 20.45 32.78
CA GLY A 81 10.03 19.15 32.22
C GLY A 81 11.20 18.56 31.44
N PHE A 82 11.87 19.36 30.61
CA PHE A 82 13.02 18.93 29.82
C PHE A 82 14.22 18.51 30.70
N ILE A 83 14.49 19.23 31.78
CA ILE A 83 15.55 18.89 32.75
C ILE A 83 15.30 17.51 33.39
N ILE A 84 14.04 17.15 33.62
CA ILE A 84 13.64 15.83 34.14
C ILE A 84 13.67 14.78 33.03
N TRP A 85 13.15 15.13 31.85
CA TRP A 85 12.96 14.22 30.72
C TRP A 85 14.28 13.79 30.08
N ALA A 86 15.25 14.70 29.90
CA ALA A 86 16.47 14.43 29.13
C ALA A 86 17.34 13.32 29.76
N PRO A 87 17.60 13.28 31.08
CA PRO A 87 18.29 12.16 31.72
C PRO A 87 17.54 10.84 31.63
N LEU A 88 16.20 10.84 31.63
CA LEU A 88 15.40 9.62 31.49
C LEU A 88 15.66 8.94 30.14
N GLN A 89 15.89 9.71 29.08
CA GLN A 89 16.12 9.14 27.74
C GLN A 89 17.38 8.28 27.66
N ALA A 90 18.37 8.52 28.52
CA ALA A 90 19.59 7.71 28.59
C ALA A 90 19.34 6.27 29.10
N VAL A 91 18.29 6.07 29.91
CA VAL A 91 17.90 4.78 30.47
C VAL A 91 16.64 4.19 29.84
N ARG A 92 16.09 4.86 28.81
CA ARG A 92 14.94 4.38 28.06
C ARG A 92 15.30 3.12 27.27
N GLN A 93 14.39 2.17 27.25
CA GLN A 93 14.50 1.01 26.37
C GLN A 93 14.47 1.43 24.89
N PRO A 94 15.20 0.73 24.01
CA PRO A 94 15.33 1.13 22.61
C PRO A 94 14.06 0.96 21.77
N TYR A 95 13.07 0.24 22.28
CA TYR A 95 11.77 0.02 21.66
C TYR A 95 10.74 -0.39 22.72
N LEU A 96 9.46 -0.37 22.33
CA LEU A 96 8.34 -0.89 23.11
C LEU A 96 7.66 -2.05 22.37
N TYR A 97 7.76 -3.24 22.95
CA TYR A 97 7.04 -4.45 22.54
C TYR A 97 5.67 -4.51 23.21
N THR A 98 4.61 -4.61 22.39
CA THR A 98 3.25 -4.79 22.87
C THR A 98 2.64 -6.04 22.26
N TYR A 99 1.91 -6.79 23.08
CA TYR A 99 1.24 -8.01 22.67
C TYR A 99 -0.23 -7.98 23.08
N ARG A 100 -1.12 -8.39 22.18
CA ARG A 100 -2.51 -8.73 22.49
C ARG A 100 -2.78 -10.18 22.13
N ARG A 101 -3.35 -10.93 23.07
CA ARG A 101 -3.83 -12.27 22.78
C ARG A 101 -4.97 -12.16 21.75
N PRO A 102 -4.94 -12.96 20.67
CA PRO A 102 -6.10 -13.11 19.81
C PRO A 102 -7.29 -13.58 20.64
N ASP A 103 -8.48 -13.01 20.40
CA ASP A 103 -9.70 -13.52 21.03
C ASP A 103 -9.94 -14.97 20.60
N LYS A 104 -10.41 -15.81 21.53
CA LYS A 104 -10.59 -17.26 21.32
C LYS A 104 -11.44 -17.58 20.09
N ASN A 105 -12.41 -16.73 19.76
CA ASN A 105 -13.30 -16.90 18.61
C ASN A 105 -12.58 -16.67 17.26
N GLN A 106 -11.54 -15.83 17.21
CA GLN A 106 -10.70 -15.64 16.01
C GLN A 106 -9.65 -16.75 15.84
N ALA A 107 -9.22 -17.37 16.95
CA ALA A 107 -8.25 -18.47 16.92
C ALA A 107 -8.82 -19.73 16.24
N GLU A 108 -10.11 -20.03 16.42
CA GLU A 108 -10.76 -21.19 15.82
C GLU A 108 -11.04 -21.02 14.31
N GLN A 109 -11.46 -19.84 13.86
CA GLN A 109 -11.64 -19.55 12.43
C GLN A 109 -10.31 -19.43 11.67
N GLY A 110 -9.26 -18.98 12.36
CA GLY A 110 -7.90 -18.88 11.82
C GLY A 110 -7.17 -20.22 11.71
N GLN A 111 -7.76 -21.35 12.10
CA GLN A 111 -7.12 -22.67 12.09
C GLN A 111 -7.51 -23.55 10.89
N ALA A 112 -8.57 -23.20 10.17
CA ALA A 112 -9.17 -24.03 9.10
C ALA A 112 -8.81 -23.60 7.66
N GLY A 113 -8.05 -22.52 7.48
CA GLY A 113 -7.53 -22.10 6.16
C GLY A 113 -6.06 -22.49 5.96
N PRO A 114 -5.54 -22.51 4.71
CA PRO A 114 -4.12 -22.79 4.44
C PRO A 114 -3.13 -21.80 5.11
N GLY A 115 -3.64 -20.70 5.66
CA GLY A 115 -2.88 -19.67 6.41
C GLY A 115 -3.11 -19.73 7.93
N GLY A 116 -3.13 -20.93 8.50
CA GLY A 116 -3.45 -21.19 9.91
C GLY A 116 -2.68 -20.29 10.90
N ASN A 117 -3.34 -19.37 11.63
CA ASN A 117 -2.74 -18.36 12.52
C ASN A 117 -2.05 -18.92 13.80
N GLY A 118 -1.63 -20.18 13.78
CA GLY A 118 -0.84 -20.82 14.83
C GLY A 118 0.60 -21.07 14.42
N THR A 119 1.48 -21.16 15.40
CA THR A 119 2.79 -21.84 15.32
C THR A 119 2.54 -23.35 15.20
N GLY A 120 1.81 -23.74 14.16
CA GLY A 120 1.47 -25.12 13.87
C GLY A 120 2.68 -25.87 13.31
N GLU A 121 2.47 -27.17 13.14
CA GLU A 121 3.44 -28.04 12.48
C GLU A 121 3.72 -27.55 11.05
N TRP A 122 5.00 -27.43 10.71
CA TRP A 122 5.48 -27.04 9.41
C TRP A 122 5.28 -28.20 8.44
N ARG A 123 4.53 -27.96 7.35
CA ARG A 123 4.23 -28.98 6.36
C ARG A 123 5.28 -29.02 5.25
N PRO A 124 5.49 -30.17 4.59
CA PRO A 124 6.44 -30.29 3.48
C PRO A 124 6.10 -29.37 2.29
N GLN A 125 4.79 -29.23 2.02
CA GLN A 125 4.23 -28.32 1.01
C GLN A 125 4.61 -26.84 1.25
N GLY A 126 5.13 -26.52 2.44
CA GLY A 126 5.58 -25.19 2.78
C GLY A 126 4.48 -24.26 3.26
N ARG A 127 4.85 -22.98 3.38
CA ARG A 127 3.99 -21.90 3.83
C ARG A 127 4.34 -20.60 3.11
N SER A 128 3.33 -19.81 2.76
CA SER A 128 3.53 -18.49 2.19
C SER A 128 3.46 -17.41 3.26
N PHE A 129 4.40 -16.47 3.21
CA PHE A 129 4.48 -15.31 4.10
C PHE A 129 4.31 -14.02 3.32
N CYS A 130 3.50 -13.11 3.83
CA CYS A 130 3.26 -11.81 3.22
C CYS A 130 3.91 -10.68 4.01
N PHE A 131 4.78 -9.92 3.34
CA PHE A 131 5.55 -8.80 3.89
C PHE A 131 5.06 -7.50 3.25
N CYS A 132 5.03 -6.42 4.01
CA CYS A 132 4.72 -5.10 3.49
C CYS A 132 5.57 -4.01 4.16
N SER A 133 6.07 -3.06 3.37
CA SER A 133 6.69 -1.82 3.83
C SER A 133 5.83 -0.62 3.44
N ALA A 134 5.69 0.35 4.35
CA ALA A 134 5.02 1.60 4.05
C ALA A 134 5.61 2.78 4.85
N ASN A 135 6.11 3.79 4.14
CA ASN A 135 6.38 5.10 4.75
C ASN A 135 5.04 5.85 4.90
N VAL A 136 4.69 6.22 6.14
CA VAL A 136 3.37 6.77 6.48
C VAL A 136 3.41 8.25 6.87
N CYS A 137 4.58 8.88 6.90
CA CYS A 137 4.78 10.31 7.15
C CYS A 137 3.97 10.86 8.33
N LEU A 138 4.00 10.16 9.46
CA LEU A 138 3.33 10.57 10.69
C LEU A 138 4.27 11.43 11.55
N LEU A 139 4.70 12.55 10.97
CA LEU A 139 5.49 13.60 11.63
C LEU A 139 4.59 14.50 12.49
N PRO A 140 5.15 15.29 13.44
CA PRO A 140 4.46 16.45 14.01
C PRO A 140 3.75 17.28 12.92
N ASP A 141 2.58 17.84 13.20
CA ASP A 141 1.70 18.42 12.17
C ASP A 141 2.41 19.53 11.38
N SER A 142 3.24 20.33 12.04
CA SER A 142 4.02 21.37 11.37
C SER A 142 5.03 20.82 10.37
N LEU A 143 5.64 19.66 10.68
CA LEU A 143 6.62 19.01 9.81
C LEU A 143 5.94 18.25 8.67
N ALA A 144 4.83 17.58 8.94
CA ALA A 144 4.04 16.88 7.93
C ALA A 144 3.58 17.82 6.78
N ARG A 145 3.37 19.11 7.09
CA ARG A 145 2.96 20.14 6.13
C ARG A 145 4.00 20.43 5.05
N PHE A 146 5.29 20.15 5.30
CA PHE A 146 6.32 20.26 4.26
C PHE A 146 6.16 19.19 3.18
N ASN A 147 5.66 18.01 3.55
CA ASN A 147 5.25 16.96 2.60
C ASN A 147 3.81 17.15 2.11
N ASN A 148 3.27 18.36 2.25
CA ASN A 148 1.90 18.68 1.90
C ASN A 148 0.85 17.83 2.64
N LEU A 149 1.14 17.34 3.85
CA LEU A 149 0.24 16.54 4.67
C LEU A 149 -0.21 17.33 5.92
N SER A 150 -1.39 17.01 6.45
CA SER A 150 -1.91 17.64 7.68
C SER A 150 -2.79 16.67 8.45
N ASP A 151 -3.12 17.01 9.70
CA ASP A 151 -3.96 16.20 10.59
C ASP A 151 -3.37 14.81 10.86
N THR A 152 -2.11 14.80 11.34
CA THR A 152 -1.34 13.58 11.63
C THR A 152 -2.11 12.58 12.50
N GLN A 153 -2.87 13.05 13.50
CA GLN A 153 -3.62 12.18 14.41
C GLN A 153 -4.77 11.44 13.72
N ARG A 154 -5.54 12.14 12.88
CA ARG A 154 -6.62 11.54 12.09
C ARG A 154 -6.05 10.60 11.03
N ARG A 155 -4.99 11.02 10.33
CA ARG A 155 -4.27 10.19 9.36
C ARG A 155 -3.79 8.89 9.99
N ALA A 156 -3.18 8.93 11.16
CA ALA A 156 -2.73 7.72 11.86
C ALA A 156 -3.86 6.71 12.13
N ARG A 157 -5.03 7.20 12.52
CA ARG A 157 -6.22 6.34 12.71
C ARG A 157 -6.69 5.74 11.38
N GLU A 158 -6.73 6.54 10.33
CA GLU A 158 -7.22 6.11 9.01
C GLU A 158 -6.23 5.15 8.33
N VAL A 159 -4.91 5.44 8.37
CA VAL A 159 -3.84 4.54 7.90
C VAL A 159 -3.98 3.16 8.55
N GLY A 160 -4.06 3.10 9.88
CA GLY A 160 -4.23 1.83 10.59
C GLY A 160 -5.54 1.10 10.24
N LYS A 161 -6.64 1.85 10.01
CA LYS A 161 -7.93 1.29 9.57
C LYS A 161 -7.83 0.70 8.17
N ARG A 162 -7.21 1.40 7.21
CA ARG A 162 -7.06 0.94 5.82
C ARG A 162 -6.17 -0.29 5.72
N ILE A 163 -5.03 -0.28 6.41
CA ILE A 163 -4.12 -1.44 6.52
C ILE A 163 -4.86 -2.66 7.06
N ARG A 164 -5.52 -2.53 8.22
CA ARG A 164 -6.29 -3.61 8.83
C ARG A 164 -7.36 -4.13 7.87
N ASN A 165 -8.13 -3.23 7.26
CA ASN A 165 -9.21 -3.60 6.36
C ASN A 165 -8.70 -4.34 5.12
N GLY A 166 -7.55 -3.95 4.55
CA GLY A 166 -6.92 -4.67 3.44
C GLY A 166 -6.40 -6.04 3.86
N ALA A 167 -5.66 -6.10 4.96
CA ALA A 167 -5.07 -7.34 5.49
C ALA A 167 -6.10 -8.38 5.94
N SER A 168 -7.28 -7.93 6.41
CA SER A 168 -8.38 -8.79 6.87
C SER A 168 -9.30 -9.26 5.73
N ARG A 169 -9.01 -8.90 4.46
CA ARG A 169 -9.83 -9.33 3.33
C ARG A 169 -9.78 -10.85 3.16
N PRO A 170 -10.91 -11.50 2.82
CA PRO A 170 -10.90 -12.91 2.47
C PRO A 170 -10.07 -13.11 1.20
N GLN A 171 -9.18 -14.11 1.20
CA GLN A 171 -8.46 -14.50 0.01
C GLN A 171 -9.37 -15.39 -0.84
N ILE A 172 -10.00 -14.81 -1.86
CA ILE A 172 -10.88 -15.56 -2.77
C ILE A 172 -10.01 -16.16 -3.88
N LYS A 173 -9.82 -17.48 -3.86
CA LYS A 173 -9.24 -18.24 -4.98
C LYS A 173 -10.38 -18.78 -5.83
N ILE A 174 -10.55 -18.25 -7.04
CA ILE A 174 -11.55 -18.74 -7.99
C ILE A 174 -10.89 -19.80 -8.87
N TYR A 175 -11.33 -21.06 -8.71
CA TYR A 175 -10.92 -22.15 -9.59
C TYR A 175 -11.91 -22.22 -10.76
N ILE A 176 -11.39 -22.11 -11.98
CA ILE A 176 -12.19 -22.28 -13.20
C ILE A 176 -11.75 -23.59 -13.83
N ASP A 177 -12.50 -24.65 -13.56
CA ASP A 177 -12.36 -25.91 -14.29
C ASP A 177 -12.86 -25.69 -15.72
N SER A 178 -11.94 -25.57 -16.66
CA SER A 178 -12.30 -25.56 -18.08
C SER A 178 -12.79 -26.96 -18.47
N PRO A 179 -14.00 -27.11 -19.05
CA PRO A 179 -14.54 -28.40 -19.46
C PRO A 179 -13.85 -28.85 -20.75
N THR A 180 -12.59 -29.26 -20.66
CA THR A 180 -11.85 -29.98 -21.71
C THR A 180 -10.85 -30.90 -21.03
N ASN A 181 -11.37 -31.99 -20.44
CA ASN A 181 -10.84 -33.36 -20.45
C ASN A 181 -11.23 -34.10 -19.16
N THR A 182 -12.39 -34.76 -19.19
CA THR A 182 -12.64 -35.93 -18.36
C THR A 182 -11.83 -37.11 -18.91
N SER A 183 -10.62 -37.33 -18.38
CA SER A 183 -10.13 -38.68 -18.04
C SER A 183 -8.80 -38.59 -17.27
N ILE A 184 -8.90 -38.87 -15.97
CA ILE A 184 -7.94 -39.57 -15.12
C ILE A 184 -6.45 -39.40 -15.48
N SER A 185 -5.77 -38.50 -14.76
CA SER A 185 -4.58 -38.86 -13.96
C SER A 185 -4.33 -37.75 -12.96
N ALA A 186 -4.56 -38.07 -11.68
CA ALA A 186 -3.81 -37.48 -10.59
C ALA A 186 -2.33 -37.86 -10.78
N ALA A 187 -1.43 -36.97 -10.33
CA ALA A 187 0.03 -37.03 -10.44
C ALA A 187 0.61 -36.77 -11.86
N SER A 188 1.00 -35.52 -12.11
CA SER A 188 2.24 -35.15 -12.81
C SER A 188 2.43 -33.63 -12.77
N PHE A 189 3.17 -33.14 -11.78
CA PHE A 189 3.96 -31.94 -11.94
C PHE A 189 5.38 -32.42 -12.15
N SER A 190 5.80 -32.58 -13.40
CA SER A 190 7.19 -32.87 -13.72
C SER A 190 7.93 -31.58 -14.00
N SER A 191 8.84 -31.28 -13.09
CA SER A 191 10.13 -30.68 -13.38
C SER A 191 10.74 -31.29 -14.65
N LEU A 192 11.28 -30.45 -15.55
CA LEU A 192 12.31 -30.82 -16.52
C LEU A 192 12.84 -29.55 -17.22
N ALA A 193 13.85 -28.94 -16.61
CA ALA A 193 14.74 -28.02 -17.30
C ALA A 193 16.19 -28.26 -16.84
N THR A 194 16.73 -29.42 -17.21
CA THR A 194 18.18 -29.62 -17.29
C THR A 194 18.51 -30.03 -18.71
N GLY A 195 19.33 -29.20 -19.35
CA GLY A 195 19.76 -29.39 -20.72
C GLY A 195 20.54 -30.68 -20.92
N PHE A 196 20.46 -31.22 -22.13
CA PHE A 196 21.47 -32.13 -22.62
C PHE A 196 21.85 -31.84 -24.06
N ARG A 197 23.17 -31.89 -24.25
CA ARG A 197 23.94 -31.87 -25.48
C ARG A 197 23.32 -32.74 -26.57
N ARG A 198 23.24 -32.22 -27.80
CA ARG A 198 23.14 -33.07 -28.99
C ARG A 198 24.50 -33.64 -29.33
N THR A 199 24.63 -34.95 -29.25
CA THR A 199 25.67 -35.71 -29.94
C THR A 199 25.01 -36.50 -31.05
N SER A 200 25.43 -36.27 -32.30
CA SER A 200 25.36 -37.28 -33.37
C SER A 200 26.39 -36.96 -34.45
N SER A 201 27.50 -37.69 -34.41
CA SER A 201 28.32 -38.16 -35.55
C SER A 201 27.45 -38.90 -36.57
N LEU A 202 27.74 -39.13 -37.86
CA LEU A 202 28.89 -39.07 -38.78
C LEU A 202 28.17 -38.99 -40.18
N ASP A 203 28.62 -38.29 -41.23
CA ASP A 203 29.64 -38.78 -42.16
C ASP A 203 29.95 -37.76 -43.28
N GLN A 204 31.22 -37.79 -43.72
CA GLN A 204 31.77 -37.43 -45.04
C GLN A 204 32.05 -35.95 -45.46
N ARG A 205 33.35 -35.63 -45.31
CA ARG A 205 34.26 -34.60 -45.90
C ARG A 205 34.33 -34.70 -47.48
N PRO A 206 34.87 -33.75 -48.31
CA PRO A 206 35.86 -32.67 -48.04
C PRO A 206 35.62 -31.23 -48.55
N GLU A 207 36.27 -30.32 -47.81
CA GLU A 207 36.96 -29.08 -48.16
C GLU A 207 37.04 -28.61 -49.63
N GLN A 208 36.79 -27.31 -49.84
CA GLN A 208 37.66 -26.47 -50.67
C GLN A 208 37.64 -24.99 -50.22
N VAL A 209 38.84 -24.41 -50.19
CA VAL A 209 39.22 -23.04 -49.80
C VAL A 209 39.33 -22.16 -51.05
N GLN A 210 38.94 -20.88 -51.00
CA GLN A 210 39.57 -19.68 -51.62
C GLN A 210 38.62 -18.45 -51.60
N THR A 211 38.92 -17.36 -50.87
CA THR A 211 39.47 -16.03 -51.32
C THR A 211 38.61 -15.31 -52.36
N THR A 212 38.26 -14.00 -52.37
CA THR A 212 38.78 -12.74 -51.80
C THR A 212 37.90 -11.56 -52.31
N ASN A 213 37.96 -10.40 -51.63
CA ASN A 213 37.67 -9.01 -52.08
C ASN A 213 36.21 -8.48 -52.12
N GLY A 214 35.99 -7.32 -51.46
CA GLY A 214 34.85 -6.40 -51.67
C GLY A 214 35.11 -5.42 -52.84
N PRO A 215 34.51 -4.19 -52.91
CA PRO A 215 33.45 -3.60 -52.08
C PRO A 215 32.30 -2.92 -52.89
N ALA A 216 31.39 -2.28 -52.15
CA ALA A 216 30.57 -1.09 -52.48
C ALA A 216 29.16 -1.24 -53.10
N ASP A 217 28.32 -0.35 -52.57
CA ASP A 217 27.09 0.25 -53.08
C ASP A 217 25.71 -0.37 -52.74
N THR A 218 25.03 0.38 -51.85
CA THR A 218 23.69 0.97 -52.01
C THR A 218 22.63 0.12 -52.72
N GLU A 219 21.58 -0.28 -52.01
CA GLU A 219 20.24 0.29 -52.19
C GLU A 219 19.19 -0.44 -51.35
N ILE A 220 18.11 0.31 -51.14
CA ILE A 220 16.99 0.12 -50.25
C ILE A 220 16.02 -0.92 -50.85
N GLU A 221 15.44 -1.72 -49.95
CA GLU A 221 14.17 -2.49 -49.98
C GLU A 221 13.23 -2.37 -51.21
N PRO A 222 12.48 -3.45 -51.56
CA PRO A 222 11.24 -3.69 -50.82
C PRO A 222 10.75 -5.16 -50.65
N VAL A 223 10.22 -5.37 -49.45
CA VAL A 223 8.90 -5.95 -49.09
C VAL A 223 8.04 -6.52 -50.23
N THR A 224 7.88 -7.85 -50.16
CA THR A 224 6.70 -8.70 -50.41
C THR A 224 5.72 -8.38 -51.53
N GLU A 225 5.35 -9.41 -52.30
CA GLU A 225 3.91 -9.71 -52.39
C GLU A 225 3.58 -11.19 -52.57
N CYS A 226 2.44 -11.52 -51.96
CA CYS A 226 1.81 -12.82 -51.81
C CYS A 226 1.04 -13.23 -53.08
N PRO A 227 0.78 -14.53 -53.29
CA PRO A 227 0.39 -15.07 -54.58
C PRO A 227 -1.10 -15.35 -54.67
N VAL A 228 -1.88 -14.52 -55.38
CA VAL A 228 -3.18 -15.00 -55.92
C VAL A 228 -3.52 -14.31 -57.25
N HIS A 229 -3.36 -15.08 -58.32
CA HIS A 229 -4.08 -15.08 -59.62
C HIS A 229 -3.20 -14.96 -60.89
N PRO A 230 -3.32 -15.94 -61.82
CA PRO A 230 -2.67 -15.92 -63.13
C PRO A 230 -3.53 -15.22 -64.20
N SER A 231 -2.83 -14.51 -65.08
CA SER A 231 -3.04 -14.36 -66.53
C SER A 231 -4.45 -14.15 -67.09
N GLY A 232 -4.70 -12.96 -67.64
CA GLY A 232 -5.43 -12.83 -68.91
C GLY A 232 -6.56 -11.81 -68.97
N ALA A 233 -6.19 -10.61 -69.46
CA ALA A 233 -6.92 -9.85 -70.48
C ALA A 233 -8.04 -8.82 -70.10
N ILE A 234 -7.63 -7.55 -70.28
CA ILE A 234 -8.25 -6.44 -71.04
C ILE A 234 -9.22 -5.49 -70.30
N ASP A 235 -8.91 -4.18 -70.46
CA ASP A 235 -9.60 -2.93 -70.12
C ASP A 235 -9.48 -2.34 -68.70
N CYS A 236 -8.53 -1.41 -68.52
CA CYS A 236 -8.79 -0.16 -67.76
C CYS A 236 -7.80 0.98 -68.13
N PRO A 237 -8.26 2.22 -68.34
CA PRO A 237 -7.45 3.27 -68.97
C PRO A 237 -6.64 4.11 -67.96
N VAL A 238 -5.33 4.06 -68.12
CA VAL A 238 -4.41 5.22 -68.26
C VAL A 238 -4.60 6.38 -67.27
N HIS A 239 -3.72 6.44 -66.26
CA HIS A 239 -3.30 7.70 -65.62
C HIS A 239 -2.63 8.63 -66.66
N PRO A 240 -2.77 9.96 -66.52
CA PRO A 240 -1.64 10.76 -66.04
C PRO A 240 -2.11 11.83 -65.01
N SER A 241 -1.50 11.98 -63.83
CA SER A 241 -0.26 12.74 -63.50
C SER A 241 -0.35 14.28 -63.57
N SER A 242 0.11 14.90 -62.47
CA SER A 242 0.76 16.22 -62.31
C SER A 242 -0.04 17.53 -62.41
N GLY A 243 0.17 18.40 -61.40
CA GLY A 243 0.82 19.70 -61.62
C GLY A 243 -0.05 20.96 -61.63
N ASP A 244 0.33 21.92 -60.77
CA ASP A 244 -0.14 23.30 -60.62
C ASP A 244 -0.48 24.09 -61.92
N GLN A 245 -1.48 24.99 -61.85
CA GLN A 245 -1.30 26.45 -62.06
C GLN A 245 -2.59 27.31 -61.96
N ASN A 246 -2.43 28.44 -61.26
CA ASN A 246 -2.99 29.81 -61.46
C ASN A 246 -4.30 30.32 -60.79
N CYS A 247 -4.05 31.17 -59.77
CA CYS A 247 -4.63 32.48 -59.38
C CYS A 247 -5.38 33.30 -60.48
N PRO A 248 -6.22 34.34 -60.16
CA PRO A 248 -5.75 35.56 -59.49
C PRO A 248 -6.74 36.44 -58.67
N LEU A 249 -6.14 37.39 -57.90
CA LEU A 249 -6.58 38.78 -57.57
C LEU A 249 -6.83 39.17 -56.08
N HIS A 250 -5.79 39.79 -55.47
CA HIS A 250 -5.73 41.07 -54.71
C HIS A 250 -6.81 41.43 -53.65
N LEU A 251 -6.59 42.18 -52.56
CA LEU A 251 -5.48 42.66 -51.70
C LEU A 251 -6.14 43.62 -50.67
N THR A 252 -5.60 43.74 -49.45
CA THR A 252 -5.91 44.79 -48.40
C THR A 252 -7.31 44.72 -47.77
N GLY A 253 -7.60 45.04 -46.52
CA GLY A 253 -6.89 45.63 -45.37
C GLY A 253 -7.95 46.13 -44.36
N THR A 254 -7.57 46.27 -43.09
CA THR A 254 -8.15 47.16 -42.06
C THR A 254 -9.57 46.95 -41.48
N ASN A 255 -9.58 46.92 -40.13
CA ASN A 255 -10.44 47.65 -39.18
C ASN A 255 -11.83 47.14 -38.76
N ASN A 256 -11.90 46.93 -37.44
CA ASN A 256 -12.86 47.47 -36.47
C ASN A 256 -14.35 47.13 -36.54
N SER A 257 -14.83 46.66 -35.37
CA SER A 257 -16.12 46.96 -34.73
C SER A 257 -17.36 46.44 -35.49
N SER A 258 -18.48 46.07 -34.89
CA SER A 258 -19.09 46.41 -33.61
C SER A 258 -20.25 45.44 -33.41
N ASP A 259 -20.61 45.25 -32.14
CA ASP A 259 -21.84 44.62 -31.65
C ASP A 259 -23.14 45.12 -32.31
N CYS A 260 -24.20 44.31 -32.10
CA CYS A 260 -25.61 44.66 -31.80
C CYS A 260 -26.68 44.08 -32.78
N PRO A 261 -27.98 43.98 -32.39
CA PRO A 261 -28.53 43.28 -31.22
C PRO A 261 -29.99 42.70 -31.37
N VAL A 262 -30.46 41.96 -30.35
CA VAL A 262 -31.79 42.00 -29.67
C VAL A 262 -33.11 41.47 -30.32
N HIS A 263 -33.67 40.46 -29.62
CA HIS A 263 -35.03 40.11 -29.15
C HIS A 263 -36.34 40.65 -29.77
N THR A 264 -37.37 39.78 -29.75
CA THR A 264 -38.69 39.87 -29.02
C THR A 264 -39.53 38.63 -29.42
N SER A 265 -40.49 38.03 -28.69
CA SER A 265 -41.29 38.22 -27.46
C SER A 265 -42.07 36.89 -27.21
N GLY A 266 -42.31 36.42 -25.97
CA GLY A 266 -43.64 36.50 -25.33
C GLY A 266 -44.41 35.15 -25.23
N GLU A 267 -44.76 34.76 -23.99
CA GLU A 267 -45.50 33.59 -23.41
C GLU A 267 -46.94 33.24 -23.96
N PRO A 268 -47.79 32.37 -23.33
CA PRO A 268 -47.69 30.98 -22.78
C PRO A 268 -48.91 30.03 -23.10
N ALA A 269 -48.89 28.80 -22.54
CA ALA A 269 -49.98 27.97 -21.96
C ALA A 269 -50.81 26.93 -22.78
N ASP A 270 -50.82 25.71 -22.20
CA ASP A 270 -51.87 24.68 -22.00
C ASP A 270 -52.61 23.89 -23.11
N CYS A 271 -52.87 22.63 -22.74
CA CYS A 271 -53.39 21.46 -23.49
C CYS A 271 -54.79 21.59 -24.11
N PRO A 272 -55.20 20.62 -24.97
CA PRO A 272 -56.16 19.59 -24.52
C PRO A 272 -56.09 18.17 -25.19
N MET A 273 -56.55 17.16 -24.42
CA MET A 273 -57.51 16.04 -24.69
C MET A 273 -57.89 15.69 -26.16
N HIS A 274 -58.29 14.48 -26.62
CA HIS A 274 -58.96 13.27 -26.11
C HIS A 274 -58.95 12.20 -27.24
N SER A 275 -59.10 10.89 -26.94
CA SER A 275 -60.03 9.97 -27.65
C SER A 275 -60.17 8.59 -26.98
N SER A 276 -61.44 8.22 -26.80
CA SER A 276 -62.13 6.97 -26.37
C SER A 276 -61.81 5.70 -27.20
N GLY A 277 -62.14 4.45 -26.83
CA GLY A 277 -62.97 3.84 -25.77
C GLY A 277 -63.17 2.32 -26.03
N GLY A 278 -63.95 1.62 -25.20
CA GLY A 278 -64.57 0.31 -25.53
C GLY A 278 -64.43 -0.83 -24.50
N GLN A 279 -65.58 -1.37 -24.06
CA GLN A 279 -65.83 -2.37 -22.99
C GLN A 279 -65.80 -3.86 -23.44
N ASN A 280 -65.69 -4.79 -22.47
CA ASN A 280 -66.53 -5.99 -22.20
C ASN A 280 -65.77 -6.93 -21.23
N ASP A 281 -66.19 -7.30 -20.01
CA ASP A 281 -67.40 -7.93 -19.41
C ASP A 281 -67.22 -9.44 -19.09
N SER A 282 -67.31 -9.79 -17.78
CA SER A 282 -67.81 -11.02 -17.09
C SER A 282 -67.22 -12.43 -17.43
N GLY A 283 -67.13 -13.46 -16.55
CA GLY A 283 -67.48 -13.69 -15.15
C GLY A 283 -67.27 -15.18 -14.74
N HIS A 284 -67.43 -15.46 -13.43
CA HIS A 284 -67.81 -16.73 -12.76
C HIS A 284 -66.89 -17.95 -12.49
N HIS A 285 -66.68 -18.16 -11.17
CA HIS A 285 -66.97 -19.35 -10.32
C HIS A 285 -66.21 -20.70 -10.40
N ASP A 286 -65.86 -21.14 -9.18
CA ASP A 286 -65.84 -22.49 -8.60
C ASP A 286 -64.52 -23.30 -8.47
N CYS A 287 -64.06 -23.37 -7.20
CA CYS A 287 -63.41 -24.53 -6.55
C CYS A 287 -64.43 -25.69 -6.41
N PRO A 288 -64.08 -26.99 -6.14
CA PRO A 288 -63.16 -27.38 -5.05
C PRO A 288 -62.49 -28.80 -5.11
N MET A 289 -61.75 -29.12 -4.02
CA MET A 289 -61.48 -30.45 -3.41
C MET A 289 -60.25 -31.32 -3.80
N HIS A 290 -59.38 -31.50 -2.78
CA HIS A 290 -58.90 -32.75 -2.15
C HIS A 290 -57.77 -33.68 -2.71
N THR A 291 -56.69 -33.72 -1.90
CA THR A 291 -55.97 -34.87 -1.29
C THR A 291 -55.22 -35.96 -2.08
N GLU A 292 -54.00 -36.20 -1.55
CA GLU A 292 -53.30 -37.48 -1.29
C GLU A 292 -52.37 -38.15 -2.33
N VAL A 293 -51.10 -38.31 -1.87
CA VAL A 293 -50.29 -39.56 -1.79
C VAL A 293 -49.73 -40.22 -3.07
N ALA A 294 -48.39 -40.09 -3.18
CA ALA A 294 -47.35 -41.08 -3.50
C ALA A 294 -47.19 -41.79 -4.87
N GLN A 295 -45.89 -41.99 -5.16
CA GLN A 295 -45.21 -42.98 -6.03
C GLN A 295 -44.99 -42.69 -7.54
N LYS A 296 -43.74 -42.29 -7.81
CA LYS A 296 -42.72 -42.98 -8.63
C LYS A 296 -43.14 -43.49 -10.03
N LYS A 297 -42.70 -42.79 -11.08
CA LYS A 297 -42.18 -43.42 -12.32
C LYS A 297 -41.24 -42.50 -13.09
N THR A 298 -40.22 -43.15 -13.64
CA THR A 298 -39.05 -42.66 -14.39
C THR A 298 -39.32 -42.51 -15.88
N SER A 299 -38.80 -41.43 -16.48
CA SER A 299 -38.30 -41.24 -17.86
C SER A 299 -38.33 -39.73 -18.13
N THR A 300 -37.34 -39.01 -18.66
CA THR A 300 -36.32 -39.34 -19.65
C THR A 300 -35.28 -38.21 -19.60
N GLU A 301 -34.04 -38.51 -19.97
CA GLU A 301 -32.87 -37.63 -19.99
C GLU A 301 -33.05 -36.30 -20.75
N CYS A 302 -32.47 -35.23 -20.20
CA CYS A 302 -31.88 -34.12 -20.95
C CYS A 302 -30.51 -33.81 -20.31
N PRO A 303 -29.40 -33.71 -21.07
CA PRO A 303 -28.08 -33.60 -20.46
C PRO A 303 -27.84 -32.21 -19.85
N LEU A 304 -27.28 -32.22 -18.65
CA LEU A 304 -26.79 -31.06 -17.92
C LEU A 304 -25.63 -30.38 -18.67
N HIS A 305 -25.70 -29.06 -18.87
CA HIS A 305 -24.51 -28.24 -19.06
C HIS A 305 -23.98 -27.84 -17.67
N THR A 306 -22.97 -28.57 -17.18
CA THR A 306 -22.22 -28.19 -15.98
C THR A 306 -20.98 -27.38 -16.38
N SER A 307 -21.09 -26.06 -16.42
CA SER A 307 -19.92 -25.19 -16.23
C SER A 307 -19.80 -24.92 -14.73
N GLY A 308 -19.09 -25.80 -14.01
CA GLY A 308 -18.85 -25.65 -12.59
C GLY A 308 -17.79 -24.59 -12.34
N VAL A 309 -18.19 -23.40 -11.90
CA VAL A 309 -17.28 -22.45 -11.25
C VAL A 309 -17.33 -22.75 -9.76
N GLN A 310 -16.25 -23.27 -9.18
CA GLN A 310 -16.17 -23.50 -7.74
C GLN A 310 -15.52 -22.28 -7.08
N ILE A 311 -16.34 -21.46 -6.42
CA ILE A 311 -15.87 -20.30 -5.64
C ILE A 311 -15.71 -20.75 -4.20
N SER A 312 -14.47 -20.80 -3.71
CA SER A 312 -14.20 -20.97 -2.28
C SER A 312 -14.00 -19.60 -1.64
N ILE A 313 -14.89 -19.23 -0.71
CA ILE A 313 -14.84 -17.98 0.04
C ILE A 313 -14.60 -18.34 1.50
N SER A 314 -13.42 -17.99 2.03
CA SER A 314 -13.15 -18.01 3.46
C SER A 314 -13.39 -16.59 4.00
N ALA A 315 -14.61 -16.27 4.40
CA ALA A 315 -14.96 -14.96 4.97
C ALA A 315 -15.24 -15.06 6.48
N PRO A 316 -14.70 -14.16 7.31
CA PRO A 316 -15.17 -13.98 8.68
C PRO A 316 -16.50 -13.21 8.69
N GLU A 317 -17.39 -13.56 9.63
CA GLU A 317 -18.65 -12.84 9.83
C GLU A 317 -18.40 -11.41 10.38
N PRO A 318 -19.23 -10.43 10.01
CA PRO A 318 -19.12 -9.09 10.56
C PRO A 318 -19.52 -9.07 12.03
N ASP A 319 -18.61 -8.63 12.91
CA ASP A 319 -18.93 -8.38 14.31
C ASP A 319 -20.06 -7.34 14.45
N PRO A 320 -21.01 -7.54 15.38
CA PRO A 320 -22.03 -6.55 15.67
C PRO A 320 -21.39 -5.25 16.17
N GLN A 321 -21.88 -4.12 15.66
CA GLN A 321 -21.55 -2.79 16.17
C GLN A 321 -22.03 -2.70 17.63
N GLU A 322 -21.11 -2.70 18.59
CA GLU A 322 -21.42 -2.33 19.97
C GLU A 322 -21.46 -0.81 20.09
N GLU A 323 -22.65 -0.28 20.39
CA GLU A 323 -22.86 1.06 20.94
C GLU A 323 -22.17 1.16 22.30
N GLU A 324 -21.39 2.22 22.49
CA GLU A 324 -20.73 2.54 23.76
C GLU A 324 -21.78 2.85 24.84
N ALA A 325 -22.05 1.88 25.72
CA ALA A 325 -22.71 2.11 26.99
C ALA A 325 -21.66 2.38 28.08
N GLU A 326 -21.40 3.65 28.37
CA GLU A 326 -20.67 4.07 29.57
C GLU A 326 -21.50 3.72 30.82
N THR A 327 -21.11 2.67 31.54
CA THR A 327 -21.53 2.51 32.94
C THR A 327 -20.62 3.37 33.82
N GLY A 328 -21.13 4.54 34.18
CA GLY A 328 -20.54 5.40 35.19
C GLY A 328 -20.64 4.82 36.60
N ASN A 329 -19.60 5.04 37.40
CA ASN A 329 -19.72 5.07 38.85
C ASN A 329 -19.57 6.53 39.30
N HIS A 330 -20.69 7.09 39.78
CA HIS A 330 -20.79 8.42 40.37
C HIS A 330 -19.97 8.54 41.65
N ARG A 331 -19.27 9.67 41.79
CA ARG A 331 -19.13 10.37 43.07
C ARG A 331 -19.26 11.87 42.81
N ASP A 332 -20.34 12.41 43.36
CA ASP A 332 -20.72 13.82 43.34
C ASP A 332 -19.69 14.71 44.03
N LEU A 333 -19.44 15.89 43.45
CA LEU A 333 -19.22 17.13 44.18
C LEU A 333 -19.60 18.31 43.27
N ALA A 334 -20.58 19.06 43.73
CA ALA A 334 -21.22 20.18 43.07
C ALA A 334 -20.37 21.46 43.13
N GLY A 335 -20.51 22.32 42.10
CA GLY A 335 -20.32 23.76 42.25
C GLY A 335 -19.77 24.50 41.03
N GLY A 336 -20.63 25.29 40.37
CA GLY A 336 -20.24 26.59 39.80
C GLY A 336 -20.06 26.68 38.29
N ASP A 337 -21.17 26.88 37.59
CA ASP A 337 -21.28 27.38 36.22
C ASP A 337 -21.02 28.89 36.14
N THR A 338 -20.29 29.34 35.09
CA THR A 338 -20.50 30.64 34.42
C THR A 338 -20.04 30.58 32.95
N GLY A 339 -20.96 30.17 32.06
CA GLY A 339 -21.52 31.05 31.00
C GLY A 339 -20.74 31.38 29.70
N SER A 340 -21.30 30.95 28.56
CA SER A 340 -21.67 31.74 27.34
C SER A 340 -21.46 30.92 26.04
N MET A 341 -22.50 30.29 25.44
CA MET A 341 -23.45 30.82 24.42
C MET A 341 -22.73 31.29 23.14
N THR A 342 -22.94 30.74 21.93
CA THR A 342 -24.14 30.62 21.07
C THR A 342 -23.84 29.66 19.89
N ALA A 343 -24.71 29.09 19.06
CA ALA A 343 -26.15 28.80 19.01
C ALA A 343 -26.34 27.74 17.89
N SER A 344 -27.24 26.78 18.12
CA SER A 344 -27.74 25.80 17.14
C SER A 344 -28.90 26.36 16.30
N ARG A 345 -29.21 25.69 15.18
CA ARG A 345 -30.53 25.20 14.70
C ARG A 345 -30.39 24.88 13.20
N GLU A 346 -30.96 23.83 12.60
CA GLU A 346 -32.17 23.01 12.81
C GLU A 346 -32.10 21.86 11.76
N SER A 347 -32.76 20.69 11.79
CA SER A 347 -33.58 19.97 12.77
C SER A 347 -33.97 18.60 12.17
N LEU A 348 -34.05 17.59 13.04
CA LEU A 348 -34.71 16.30 12.87
C LEU A 348 -36.06 16.36 13.61
N THR A 349 -37.14 15.81 13.05
CA THR A 349 -38.43 15.65 13.74
C THR A 349 -39.04 14.25 13.53
N ARG A 350 -39.25 13.53 14.64
CA ARG A 350 -40.37 12.62 14.98
C ARG A 350 -40.54 12.71 16.52
N TYR A 351 -41.68 12.56 17.21
CA TYR A 351 -42.77 11.56 17.18
C TYR A 351 -43.95 11.94 18.12
N HIS A 352 -45.05 11.15 18.03
CA HIS A 352 -46.22 10.87 18.93
C HIS A 352 -47.58 11.48 18.51
N GLY A 353 -48.74 10.79 18.51
CA GLY A 353 -49.12 9.40 18.84
C GLY A 353 -50.60 9.33 19.29
N GLY A 354 -51.37 8.31 18.82
CA GLY A 354 -52.72 7.89 19.28
C GLY A 354 -53.77 7.85 18.15
N ASP A 355 -54.69 6.90 17.98
CA ASP A 355 -54.98 5.61 18.63
C ASP A 355 -56.09 4.93 17.77
N THR A 356 -55.97 3.65 17.40
CA THR A 356 -57.05 2.63 17.23
C THR A 356 -56.55 1.36 16.54
N ALA A 357 -57.12 0.22 16.97
CA ALA A 357 -56.55 -1.11 16.96
C ALA A 357 -56.89 -2.00 15.73
N VAL A 358 -56.10 -3.08 15.58
CA VAL A 358 -56.44 -4.49 15.29
C VAL A 358 -55.37 -5.10 14.35
N GLY A 359 -54.83 -6.25 14.76
CA GLY A 359 -53.59 -6.81 14.19
C GLY A 359 -53.71 -8.03 13.29
N ILE A 360 -52.51 -8.47 12.92
CA ILE A 360 -52.05 -9.82 12.50
C ILE A 360 -51.97 -10.13 10.99
N SER A 361 -50.71 -10.35 10.57
CA SER A 361 -50.15 -11.28 9.55
C SER A 361 -50.42 -11.05 8.06
N SER A 362 -49.34 -10.93 7.25
CA SER A 362 -49.05 -11.89 6.16
C SER A 362 -47.75 -11.61 5.38
N ASN A 363 -46.95 -12.67 5.27
CA ASN A 363 -45.97 -13.10 4.26
C ASN A 363 -45.72 -12.25 2.99
N ASN A 364 -44.45 -11.91 2.76
CA ASN A 364 -43.92 -11.42 1.48
C ASN A 364 -43.48 -12.60 0.60
N THR A 365 -44.04 -12.68 -0.61
CA THR A 365 -43.43 -13.39 -1.75
C THR A 365 -43.33 -12.38 -2.89
N LEU A 366 -42.11 -11.96 -3.25
CA LEU A 366 -41.88 -11.09 -4.40
C LEU A 366 -41.16 -11.89 -5.49
N SER A 367 -41.90 -12.20 -6.54
CA SER A 367 -41.40 -12.84 -7.76
C SER A 367 -40.67 -11.84 -8.67
N HIS A 368 -39.58 -12.33 -9.25
CA HIS A 368 -38.64 -11.73 -10.20
C HIS A 368 -39.21 -10.92 -11.37
N VAL A 369 -38.50 -9.82 -11.71
CA VAL A 369 -38.05 -9.53 -13.10
C VAL A 369 -36.66 -8.86 -13.03
N PRO A 370 -35.56 -9.47 -13.52
CA PRO A 370 -34.27 -8.80 -13.63
C PRO A 370 -34.16 -8.04 -14.95
N ARG A 371 -33.91 -6.72 -14.90
CA ARG A 371 -33.44 -5.96 -16.05
C ARG A 371 -31.99 -6.35 -16.35
N THR A 372 -31.75 -6.79 -17.58
CA THR A 372 -30.43 -7.12 -18.12
C THR A 372 -29.57 -5.86 -18.25
N SER A 373 -28.68 -5.61 -17.29
CA SER A 373 -27.55 -4.71 -17.47
C SER A 373 -26.40 -5.49 -18.10
N ILE A 374 -25.95 -5.07 -19.28
CA ILE A 374 -24.78 -5.61 -19.97
C ILE A 374 -23.55 -5.32 -19.11
N PHE A 375 -23.09 -6.33 -18.37
CA PHE A 375 -21.77 -6.31 -17.74
C PHE A 375 -20.71 -6.30 -18.84
N LYS A 376 -20.03 -5.16 -19.02
CA LYS A 376 -18.74 -5.14 -19.70
C LYS A 376 -17.75 -5.94 -18.86
N ARG A 377 -17.24 -7.03 -19.43
CA ARG A 377 -16.17 -7.87 -18.86
C ARG A 377 -15.00 -6.97 -18.43
N PRO A 378 -14.40 -7.14 -17.24
CA PRO A 378 -13.10 -6.55 -16.99
C PRO A 378 -12.10 -7.20 -17.96
N GLY A 379 -11.31 -6.38 -18.64
CA GLY A 379 -10.29 -6.83 -19.57
C GLY A 379 -9.39 -7.85 -18.91
N LYS A 380 -9.19 -8.97 -19.61
CA LYS A 380 -8.24 -10.03 -19.25
C LYS A 380 -6.86 -9.38 -19.06
N LYS A 381 -6.37 -9.26 -17.81
CA LYS A 381 -4.97 -8.88 -17.54
C LYS A 381 -4.10 -9.81 -18.38
N ARG A 382 -3.33 -9.24 -19.32
CA ARG A 382 -2.36 -10.00 -20.13
C ARG A 382 -1.36 -10.57 -19.13
N ARG A 383 -1.34 -11.90 -18.93
CA ARG A 383 -0.20 -12.58 -18.32
C ARG A 383 1.06 -12.10 -19.06
N HIS A 384 1.93 -11.38 -18.38
CA HIS A 384 3.24 -11.02 -18.92
C HIS A 384 4.08 -12.31 -18.87
N GLY A 385 4.38 -12.87 -20.05
CA GLY A 385 4.93 -14.20 -20.20
C GLY A 385 6.41 -14.36 -19.86
N ASP A 386 6.97 -13.53 -18.97
CA ASP A 386 8.41 -13.50 -18.68
C ASP A 386 8.75 -13.62 -17.18
N GLU A 387 7.83 -13.27 -16.27
CA GLU A 387 8.04 -13.40 -14.83
C GLU A 387 7.38 -14.66 -14.29
N THR A 388 8.04 -15.31 -13.31
CA THR A 388 7.56 -16.55 -12.71
C THR A 388 6.51 -16.33 -11.62
N PHE A 389 6.19 -15.07 -11.30
CA PHE A 389 5.31 -14.68 -10.19
C PHE A 389 4.38 -13.52 -10.59
N ASP A 390 3.28 -13.36 -9.86
CA ASP A 390 2.31 -12.30 -10.14
C ASP A 390 2.84 -10.95 -9.65
N HIS A 391 2.73 -9.92 -10.49
CA HIS A 391 3.05 -8.55 -10.09
C HIS A 391 1.92 -7.58 -10.44
N GLU A 392 1.54 -6.69 -9.52
CA GLU A 392 0.44 -5.75 -9.75
C GLU A 392 0.55 -4.42 -9.01
N ILE A 393 -0.25 -3.45 -9.47
CA ILE A 393 -0.61 -2.26 -8.71
C ILE A 393 -1.98 -2.55 -8.09
N SER A 394 -2.10 -2.45 -6.77
CA SER A 394 -3.27 -2.89 -6.02
C SER A 394 -3.86 -1.76 -5.19
N ALA A 395 -5.18 -1.56 -5.29
CA ALA A 395 -5.92 -0.61 -4.43
C ALA A 395 -6.04 -1.05 -2.96
N PHE A 396 -5.51 -2.22 -2.62
CA PHE A 396 -5.64 -2.81 -1.29
C PHE A 396 -4.32 -3.41 -0.83
N PHE A 397 -4.04 -3.33 0.47
CA PHE A 397 -3.04 -4.18 1.10
C PHE A 397 -3.40 -5.66 0.84
N PRO A 398 -2.39 -6.52 0.67
CA PRO A 398 -2.61 -7.92 0.39
C PRO A 398 -3.39 -8.59 1.54
N ALA A 399 -4.30 -9.48 1.17
CA ALA A 399 -5.00 -10.31 2.13
C ALA A 399 -3.99 -11.20 2.88
N ASN A 400 -4.28 -11.51 4.15
CA ASN A 400 -3.43 -12.34 4.99
C ASN A 400 -2.00 -11.77 5.16
N LEU A 401 -1.88 -10.46 5.33
CA LEU A 401 -0.60 -9.80 5.57
C LEU A 401 0.04 -10.33 6.88
N ASP A 402 1.27 -10.82 6.84
CA ASP A 402 1.92 -11.44 8.00
C ASP A 402 2.82 -10.48 8.77
N PHE A 403 3.57 -9.66 8.03
CA PHE A 403 4.57 -8.74 8.57
C PHE A 403 4.43 -7.36 7.92
N LEU A 404 4.41 -6.33 8.75
CA LEU A 404 4.29 -4.94 8.32
C LEU A 404 5.38 -4.09 8.95
N ALA A 405 6.25 -3.51 8.14
CA ALA A 405 7.19 -2.48 8.55
C ALA A 405 6.67 -1.10 8.15
N LEU A 406 6.67 -0.17 9.09
CA LEU A 406 6.29 1.22 8.84
C LEU A 406 7.47 2.15 9.13
N GLN A 407 7.63 3.16 8.28
CA GLN A 407 8.59 4.25 8.44
C GLN A 407 7.86 5.56 8.74
N GLU A 408 8.59 6.51 9.34
CA GLU A 408 8.11 7.84 9.73
C GLU A 408 6.92 7.88 10.72
N VAL A 409 6.86 6.91 11.63
CA VAL A 409 5.91 6.91 12.75
C VAL A 409 6.46 7.73 13.94
N PHE A 410 6.75 9.00 13.72
CA PHE A 410 7.47 9.86 14.69
C PHE A 410 6.58 10.44 15.80
N ASP A 411 5.38 10.92 15.47
CA ASP A 411 4.50 11.58 16.43
C ASP A 411 3.94 10.57 17.46
N HIS A 412 4.22 10.80 18.75
CA HIS A 412 3.86 9.88 19.82
C HIS A 412 2.34 9.59 19.93
N GLY A 413 1.50 10.61 19.71
CA GLY A 413 0.05 10.47 19.73
C GLY A 413 -0.45 9.63 18.54
N ALA A 414 0.15 9.84 17.38
CA ALA A 414 -0.12 9.13 16.14
C ALA A 414 0.32 7.67 16.24
N THR A 415 1.52 7.41 16.77
CA THR A 415 2.03 6.06 17.08
C THR A 415 1.01 5.28 17.91
N THR A 416 0.47 5.89 18.97
CA THR A 416 -0.51 5.24 19.86
C THR A 416 -1.82 4.94 19.14
N ARG A 417 -2.35 5.88 18.35
CA ARG A 417 -3.60 5.69 17.58
C ARG A 417 -3.45 4.62 16.51
N LEU A 418 -2.35 4.65 15.76
CA LEU A 418 -2.01 3.68 14.73
C LEU A 418 -1.86 2.28 15.34
N ARG A 419 -1.04 2.13 16.38
CA ARG A 419 -0.84 0.86 17.10
C ARG A 419 -2.15 0.25 17.59
N ARG A 420 -3.09 1.06 18.12
CA ARG A 420 -4.42 0.58 18.55
C ARG A 420 -5.26 0.04 17.40
N GLN A 421 -5.14 0.59 16.19
CA GLN A 421 -5.83 0.06 15.01
C GLN A 421 -5.17 -1.23 14.52
N LEU A 422 -3.83 -1.27 14.48
CA LEU A 422 -3.07 -2.45 14.04
C LEU A 422 -3.28 -3.66 14.96
N HIS A 423 -3.36 -3.45 16.28
CA HIS A 423 -3.60 -4.50 17.28
C HIS A 423 -4.92 -5.27 17.11
N ARG A 424 -5.82 -4.81 16.25
CA ARG A 424 -7.05 -5.55 15.90
C ARG A 424 -6.79 -6.67 14.88
N TYR A 425 -5.57 -6.75 14.35
CA TYR A 425 -5.17 -7.75 13.36
C TYR A 425 -3.77 -8.33 13.66
N PHE A 426 -2.81 -7.47 14.01
CA PHE A 426 -1.46 -7.86 14.39
C PHE A 426 -1.35 -7.98 15.92
N PRO A 427 -1.28 -9.20 16.48
CA PRO A 427 -1.13 -9.40 17.91
C PRO A 427 0.21 -8.91 18.46
N TYR A 428 1.28 -8.91 17.66
CA TYR A 428 2.64 -8.55 18.10
C TYR A 428 3.11 -7.26 17.43
N VAL A 429 3.46 -6.24 18.20
CA VAL A 429 3.92 -4.94 17.65
C VAL A 429 5.13 -4.40 18.42
N LEU A 430 6.22 -4.13 17.71
CA LEU A 430 7.33 -3.29 18.14
C LEU A 430 7.07 -1.85 17.68
N SER A 431 7.05 -0.91 18.62
CA SER A 431 6.75 0.49 18.38
C SER A 431 7.67 1.39 19.20
N ASP A 432 7.62 2.70 18.94
CA ASP A 432 8.40 3.69 19.70
C ASP A 432 9.89 3.33 19.72
N VAL A 433 10.39 3.00 18.53
CA VAL A 433 11.73 2.50 18.29
C VAL A 433 12.69 3.69 18.21
N GLY A 434 13.87 3.55 18.80
CA GLY A 434 14.86 4.61 18.87
C GLY A 434 14.82 5.38 20.19
N ARG A 435 16.01 5.76 20.66
CA ARG A 435 16.16 6.59 21.85
C ARG A 435 16.21 8.07 21.45
N TYR A 436 15.59 8.90 22.27
CA TYR A 436 15.72 10.34 22.21
C TYR A 436 17.01 10.79 22.94
N GLY A 437 17.43 12.04 22.70
CA GLY A 437 18.56 12.65 23.41
C GLY A 437 19.93 12.20 22.90
N TRP A 438 20.92 12.19 23.80
CA TRP A 438 22.31 11.86 23.47
C TRP A 438 22.61 10.36 23.63
N LYS A 439 23.19 9.74 22.59
CA LYS A 439 23.89 8.45 22.68
C LYS A 439 25.34 8.72 23.17
N GLY A 440 25.51 9.05 24.44
CA GLY A 440 26.81 9.36 25.05
C GLY A 440 27.35 10.77 24.76
N CYS A 441 28.52 11.11 25.31
CA CYS A 441 29.04 12.48 25.43
C CYS A 441 29.31 13.21 24.09
N CYS A 442 29.48 12.49 22.98
CA CYS A 442 29.92 13.06 21.69
C CYS A 442 28.90 12.89 20.55
N SER A 443 27.67 12.49 20.85
CA SER A 443 26.62 12.30 19.85
C SER A 443 25.80 13.57 19.63
N ARG A 444 25.11 13.69 18.48
CA ARG A 444 24.09 14.72 18.28
C ARG A 444 22.82 14.36 19.05
N PHE A 445 22.16 15.37 19.60
CA PHE A 445 20.89 15.19 20.30
C PHE A 445 19.79 14.75 19.32
N LYS A 446 19.06 13.69 19.65
CA LYS A 446 17.92 13.16 18.88
C LYS A 446 16.60 13.69 19.42
N PHE A 447 15.93 14.55 18.65
CA PHE A 447 14.60 15.08 18.98
C PHE A 447 13.47 14.14 18.55
N LEU A 448 13.68 13.40 17.46
CA LEU A 448 12.76 12.40 16.97
C LEU A 448 13.36 11.01 17.20
N ASN A 449 12.50 10.03 17.49
CA ASN A 449 12.89 8.63 17.52
C ASN A 449 13.20 8.13 16.09
N SER A 450 13.26 6.82 15.86
CA SER A 450 13.58 6.30 14.51
C SER A 450 12.44 6.41 13.52
N GLY A 451 11.20 6.61 14.00
CA GLY A 451 10.00 6.50 13.19
C GLY A 451 9.69 5.07 12.72
N LEU A 452 10.43 4.05 13.19
CA LEU A 452 10.18 2.67 12.79
C LEU A 452 9.09 2.02 13.65
N MET A 453 8.26 1.19 13.03
CA MET A 453 7.33 0.28 13.70
C MET A 453 7.29 -1.04 12.94
N LEU A 454 7.26 -2.17 13.66
CA LEU A 454 7.12 -3.51 13.08
C LEU A 454 5.92 -4.20 13.72
N ALA A 455 4.98 -4.66 12.91
CA ALA A 455 3.82 -5.44 13.33
C ALA A 455 3.87 -6.85 12.71
N SER A 456 3.49 -7.86 13.49
CA SER A 456 3.56 -9.26 13.10
C SER A 456 2.36 -10.07 13.56
N ARG A 457 1.93 -11.03 12.72
CA ARG A 457 1.00 -12.10 13.10
C ARG A 457 1.66 -13.20 13.92
N TYR A 458 2.99 -13.29 13.89
CA TYR A 458 3.76 -14.33 14.55
C TYR A 458 4.49 -13.81 15.78
N PRO A 459 4.70 -14.66 16.80
CA PRO A 459 5.45 -14.28 17.99
C PRO A 459 6.84 -13.77 17.65
N ILE A 460 7.17 -12.58 18.16
CA ILE A 460 8.53 -12.06 18.13
C ILE A 460 9.30 -12.72 19.27
N LEU A 461 10.44 -13.32 18.95
CA LEU A 461 11.33 -14.00 19.89
C LEU A 461 12.43 -13.07 20.39
N ASP A 462 12.98 -12.27 19.49
CA ASP A 462 14.06 -11.34 19.79
C ASP A 462 13.96 -10.09 18.92
N ALA A 463 14.47 -8.97 19.42
CA ALA A 463 14.53 -7.71 18.70
C ALA A 463 15.69 -6.83 19.17
N ARG A 464 16.38 -6.21 18.21
CA ARG A 464 17.49 -5.28 18.44
C ARG A 464 17.33 -4.07 17.53
N TYR A 465 17.58 -2.87 18.05
CA TYR A 465 17.60 -1.64 17.26
C TYR A 465 18.97 -0.98 17.35
N GLU A 466 19.46 -0.49 16.20
CA GLU A 466 20.69 0.30 16.10
C GLU A 466 20.44 1.61 15.35
N CYS A 467 20.93 2.71 15.91
CA CYS A 467 20.86 4.04 15.30
C CYS A 467 22.10 4.27 14.44
N TYR A 468 21.91 4.76 13.21
CA TYR A 468 23.01 5.16 12.35
C TYR A 468 23.76 6.36 12.93
N PRO A 469 25.11 6.36 12.91
CA PRO A 469 25.90 7.39 13.57
C PRO A 469 26.08 8.66 12.72
N ASN A 470 25.92 8.56 11.41
CA ASN A 470 26.45 9.50 10.42
C ASN A 470 25.40 10.41 9.75
N GLY A 471 24.16 10.45 10.25
CA GLY A 471 23.13 11.35 9.74
C GLY A 471 23.54 12.83 9.76
N LYS A 472 23.20 13.56 8.70
CA LYS A 472 23.51 14.99 8.49
C LYS A 472 22.24 15.86 8.42
N GLY A 473 22.40 17.18 8.45
CA GLY A 473 21.29 18.12 8.32
C GLY A 473 20.16 17.87 9.33
N GLU A 474 18.92 17.92 8.85
CA GLU A 474 17.71 17.68 9.65
C GLU A 474 17.61 16.23 10.12
N ASP A 475 18.04 15.27 9.29
CA ASP A 475 18.09 13.85 9.64
C ASP A 475 19.00 13.53 10.82
N ALA A 476 19.99 14.40 11.08
CA ALA A 476 20.83 14.27 12.26
C ALA A 476 20.04 14.38 13.58
N LEU A 477 18.85 14.99 13.55
CA LEU A 477 17.95 15.16 14.69
C LEU A 477 17.00 13.96 14.89
N ALA A 478 16.86 13.08 13.89
CA ALA A 478 16.12 11.83 13.99
C ALA A 478 17.05 10.67 14.31
N ALA A 479 16.55 9.69 15.07
CA ALA A 479 17.28 8.46 15.35
C ALA A 479 17.10 7.45 14.20
N LYS A 480 17.37 7.84 12.95
CA LYS A 480 17.31 6.92 11.81
C LYS A 480 18.24 5.72 12.04
N GLY A 481 17.81 4.53 11.64
CA GLY A 481 18.45 3.28 12.06
C GLY A 481 17.79 2.04 11.49
N ALA A 482 18.18 0.89 12.01
CA ALA A 482 17.67 -0.42 11.64
C ALA A 482 17.12 -1.16 12.87
N LEU A 483 15.93 -1.74 12.71
CA LEU A 483 15.27 -2.63 13.67
C LEU A 483 15.31 -4.06 13.15
N PHE A 484 16.01 -4.92 13.86
CA PHE A 484 16.11 -6.35 13.59
C PHE A 484 15.14 -7.11 14.50
N ALA A 485 14.45 -8.11 13.95
CA ALA A 485 13.56 -8.97 14.71
C ALA A 485 13.69 -10.44 14.25
N LYS A 486 13.61 -11.35 15.22
CA LYS A 486 13.52 -12.80 15.01
C LYS A 486 12.11 -13.24 15.38
N VAL A 487 11.41 -13.94 14.48
CA VAL A 487 10.01 -14.35 14.65
C VAL A 487 9.86 -15.87 14.61
N HIS A 488 8.91 -16.42 15.37
CA HIS A 488 8.60 -17.85 15.39
C HIS A 488 7.42 -18.16 14.45
N VAL A 489 7.66 -18.89 13.36
CA VAL A 489 6.68 -19.08 12.28
C VAL A 489 6.12 -20.49 12.17
N GLY A 490 6.68 -21.45 12.90
CA GLY A 490 6.19 -22.83 12.97
C GLY A 490 7.14 -23.76 13.70
N THR A 491 6.81 -25.04 13.74
CA THR A 491 7.64 -26.08 14.33
C THR A 491 7.76 -27.24 13.35
N SER A 492 8.95 -27.77 13.11
CA SER A 492 9.15 -28.88 12.18
C SER A 492 8.60 -30.20 12.72
N HIS A 493 8.49 -31.21 11.86
CA HIS A 493 8.15 -32.59 12.26
C HIS A 493 9.12 -33.19 13.29
N GLN A 494 10.34 -32.67 13.39
CA GLN A 494 11.35 -33.08 14.38
C GLN A 494 11.33 -32.20 15.65
N GLU A 495 10.23 -31.47 15.87
CA GLU A 495 10.06 -30.52 16.98
C GLU A 495 11.09 -29.36 17.01
N GLN A 496 11.75 -29.07 15.88
CA GLN A 496 12.64 -27.91 15.77
C GLN A 496 11.83 -26.65 15.52
N ARG A 497 12.24 -25.53 16.13
CA ARG A 497 11.59 -24.24 15.89
C ARG A 497 11.93 -23.73 14.50
N VAL A 498 10.92 -23.29 13.75
CA VAL A 498 11.09 -22.59 12.48
C VAL A 498 10.98 -21.09 12.72
N VAL A 499 12.00 -20.34 12.32
CA VAL A 499 12.12 -18.91 12.56
C VAL A 499 12.28 -18.12 11.27
N GLY A 500 12.02 -16.83 11.33
CA GLY A 500 12.34 -15.88 10.26
C GLY A 500 13.03 -14.64 10.81
N TYR A 501 13.86 -14.00 9.98
CA TYR A 501 14.53 -12.75 10.29
C TYR A 501 13.92 -11.60 9.49
N LEU A 502 13.67 -10.49 10.17
CA LEU A 502 13.10 -9.26 9.60
C LEU A 502 14.00 -8.10 9.97
N THR A 503 14.31 -7.26 8.99
CA THR A 503 15.01 -5.99 9.20
C THR A 503 14.18 -4.85 8.63
N CYS A 504 13.71 -3.96 9.50
CA CYS A 504 13.04 -2.72 9.12
C CYS A 504 14.04 -1.56 9.23
N THR A 505 14.25 -0.79 8.16
CA THR A 505 15.20 0.34 8.19
C THR A 505 14.64 1.61 7.56
N HIS A 506 15.25 2.75 7.91
CA HIS A 506 15.04 4.03 7.26
C HIS A 506 16.40 4.74 7.15
N LEU A 507 16.92 4.86 5.92
CA LEU A 507 18.23 5.46 5.65
C LEU A 507 18.18 6.99 5.58
N HIS A 508 19.35 7.62 5.51
CA HIS A 508 19.53 9.06 5.33
C HIS A 508 18.87 9.58 4.04
N ALA A 509 18.04 10.61 4.17
CA ALA A 509 17.12 11.13 3.16
C ALA A 509 17.70 12.26 2.29
N ILE A 510 18.76 12.93 2.71
CA ILE A 510 19.31 14.06 1.96
C ILE A 510 19.86 13.58 0.60
N GLU A 511 19.36 14.17 -0.48
CA GLU A 511 19.81 13.87 -1.84
C GLU A 511 21.28 14.23 -2.05
N GLY A 512 22.02 13.41 -2.80
CA GLY A 512 23.45 13.60 -3.07
C GLY A 512 24.41 13.17 -1.96
N ASP A 513 23.92 12.76 -0.79
CA ASP A 513 24.73 12.25 0.33
C ASP A 513 25.01 10.72 0.22
N SER A 514 25.26 10.21 -1.00
CA SER A 514 25.39 8.78 -1.28
C SER A 514 26.38 8.03 -0.38
N SER A 515 27.52 8.68 -0.07
CA SER A 515 28.51 8.11 0.86
C SER A 515 27.96 7.77 2.24
N VAL A 516 27.02 8.58 2.76
CA VAL A 516 26.36 8.34 4.05
C VAL A 516 25.49 7.10 3.95
N ARG A 517 24.69 6.98 2.88
CA ARG A 517 23.82 5.82 2.65
C ARG A 517 24.64 4.54 2.45
N CYS A 518 25.73 4.57 1.68
CA CYS A 518 26.62 3.40 1.54
C CYS A 518 27.16 2.92 2.89
N GLU A 519 27.67 3.81 3.74
CA GLU A 519 28.14 3.43 5.08
C GLU A 519 26.99 2.86 5.95
N GLN A 520 25.78 3.41 5.82
CA GLN A 520 24.61 2.86 6.51
C GLN A 520 24.21 1.47 6.02
N LEU A 521 24.39 1.18 4.72
CA LEU A 521 24.17 -0.14 4.15
C LEU A 521 25.23 -1.15 4.61
N ASP A 522 26.50 -0.74 4.72
CA ASP A 522 27.55 -1.56 5.33
C ASP A 522 27.20 -1.93 6.77
N LEU A 523 26.80 -0.94 7.57
CA LEU A 523 26.36 -1.15 8.96
C LEU A 523 25.12 -2.03 9.05
N LEU A 524 24.16 -1.89 8.11
CA LEU A 524 22.95 -2.72 8.04
C LEU A 524 23.32 -4.21 7.90
N LEU A 525 24.23 -4.53 6.97
CA LEU A 525 24.71 -5.90 6.75
C LEU A 525 25.48 -6.42 7.97
N GLN A 526 26.38 -5.61 8.51
CA GLN A 526 27.18 -5.99 9.68
C GLN A 526 26.29 -6.29 10.90
N TRP A 527 25.41 -5.35 11.27
CA TRP A 527 24.53 -5.50 12.43
C TRP A 527 23.52 -6.63 12.25
N GLY A 528 23.04 -6.87 11.02
CA GLY A 528 22.19 -8.02 10.71
C GLY A 528 22.89 -9.34 10.98
N ALA A 529 24.15 -9.48 10.54
CA ALA A 529 24.95 -10.67 10.81
C ALA A 529 25.22 -10.86 12.32
N GLU A 530 25.58 -9.80 13.03
CA GLU A 530 25.77 -9.82 14.49
C GLU A 530 24.48 -10.22 15.24
N PHE A 531 23.32 -9.69 14.82
CA PHE A 531 22.03 -10.03 15.42
C PHE A 531 21.70 -11.52 15.23
N ARG A 532 21.89 -12.06 14.01
CA ARG A 532 21.68 -13.49 13.77
C ARG A 532 22.56 -14.34 14.68
N GLN A 533 23.88 -14.07 14.70
CA GLN A 533 24.83 -14.81 15.54
C GLN A 533 24.46 -14.80 17.03
N SER A 534 24.13 -13.62 17.57
CA SER A 534 23.77 -13.47 18.98
C SER A 534 22.39 -14.05 19.33
N SER A 535 21.47 -14.12 18.36
CA SER A 535 20.13 -14.69 18.56
C SER A 535 20.06 -16.22 18.43
N THR A 536 21.12 -16.86 17.93
CA THR A 536 21.24 -18.33 17.79
C THR A 536 21.90 -18.97 19.03
N GLN A 537 22.65 -18.21 19.82
CA GLN A 537 23.30 -18.74 21.03
C GLN A 537 22.26 -19.08 22.11
N SER A 538 22.12 -20.38 22.44
CA SER A 538 21.26 -20.82 23.54
C SER A 538 21.91 -20.51 24.90
N PRO A 539 21.12 -20.32 25.98
CA PRO A 539 21.66 -20.26 27.33
C PRO A 539 22.41 -21.56 27.64
N GLU A 540 23.61 -21.46 28.21
CA GLU A 540 24.43 -22.62 28.58
C GLU A 540 23.61 -23.65 29.38
N GLY A 541 23.50 -24.88 28.86
CA GLY A 541 22.94 -26.03 29.57
C GLY A 541 21.69 -26.68 28.96
N GLU A 542 21.06 -26.06 27.96
CA GLU A 542 19.86 -26.61 27.32
C GLU A 542 20.21 -27.16 25.91
N LYS A 543 20.04 -28.47 25.69
CA LYS A 543 20.20 -29.13 24.37
C LYS A 543 19.03 -28.71 23.45
N VAL A 544 18.98 -27.45 23.07
CA VAL A 544 18.00 -26.93 22.11
C VAL A 544 18.53 -27.22 20.71
N LEU A 545 17.73 -27.92 19.89
CA LEU A 545 18.04 -28.10 18.48
C LEU A 545 18.14 -26.73 17.80
N GLU A 546 19.05 -26.59 16.85
CA GLU A 546 19.22 -25.32 16.12
C GLU A 546 17.92 -24.93 15.41
N ASP A 547 17.60 -23.63 15.43
CA ASP A 547 16.42 -23.09 14.78
C ASP A 547 16.54 -23.23 13.25
N LEU A 548 15.46 -23.64 12.58
CA LEU A 548 15.39 -23.69 11.11
C LEU A 548 14.97 -22.33 10.55
N VAL A 549 15.74 -21.76 9.63
CA VAL A 549 15.46 -20.41 9.08
C VAL A 549 14.60 -20.51 7.82
N ALA A 550 13.37 -20.01 7.89
CA ALA A 550 12.42 -19.97 6.77
C ALA A 550 12.71 -18.82 5.80
N PHE A 551 13.05 -17.64 6.32
CA PHE A 551 13.32 -16.44 5.53
C PHE A 551 14.18 -15.42 6.27
N ASP A 552 14.85 -14.58 5.49
CA ASP A 552 15.58 -13.38 5.94
C ASP A 552 15.22 -12.24 4.98
N VAL A 553 14.49 -11.24 5.49
CA VAL A 553 13.91 -10.15 4.69
C VAL A 553 14.32 -8.79 5.24
N ILE A 554 14.81 -7.92 4.36
CA ILE A 554 15.05 -6.50 4.63
C ILE A 554 13.96 -5.69 3.96
N LEU A 555 13.32 -4.79 4.68
CA LEU A 555 12.28 -3.92 4.17
C LEU A 555 12.40 -2.50 4.72
N GLY A 556 12.10 -1.51 3.91
CA GLY A 556 12.12 -0.12 4.36
C GLY A 556 12.34 0.91 3.27
N ASP A 557 12.42 2.16 3.72
CA ASP A 557 12.75 3.31 2.90
C ASP A 557 14.27 3.50 2.88
N LEU A 558 14.87 3.23 1.72
CA LEU A 558 16.31 3.34 1.54
C LEU A 558 16.74 4.73 1.03
N ASN A 559 15.81 5.62 0.70
CA ASN A 559 16.08 6.98 0.22
C ASN A 559 17.05 7.08 -0.97
N PHE A 560 17.16 6.02 -1.77
CA PHE A 560 17.89 6.01 -3.04
C PHE A 560 17.13 5.17 -4.06
N ASP A 561 17.15 5.60 -5.32
CA ASP A 561 16.48 4.90 -6.40
C ASP A 561 17.42 3.97 -7.18
N ASN A 562 16.82 3.11 -8.01
CA ASN A 562 17.55 2.23 -8.91
C ASN A 562 17.46 2.69 -10.38
N CYS A 563 17.39 4.00 -10.64
CA CYS A 563 17.26 4.53 -12.01
C CYS A 563 18.06 5.82 -12.29
N SER A 564 18.42 6.58 -11.27
CA SER A 564 19.16 7.83 -11.36
C SER A 564 20.67 7.60 -11.39
N SER A 565 21.40 8.55 -11.98
CA SER A 565 22.87 8.53 -11.93
C SER A 565 23.43 9.00 -10.58
N GLU A 566 22.63 9.65 -9.75
CA GLU A 566 23.06 10.21 -8.46
C GLU A 566 23.20 9.11 -7.41
N ASP A 567 22.32 8.10 -7.47
CA ASP A 567 22.29 6.99 -6.52
C ASP A 567 23.14 5.78 -6.97
N LYS A 568 24.07 5.97 -7.92
CA LYS A 568 24.86 4.89 -8.54
C LYS A 568 25.69 4.09 -7.53
N LEU A 569 26.20 4.73 -6.47
CA LEU A 569 27.06 4.05 -5.49
C LEU A 569 26.23 3.06 -4.67
N GLU A 570 25.05 3.47 -4.25
CA GLU A 570 24.09 2.66 -3.51
C GLU A 570 23.55 1.53 -4.39
N GLN A 571 23.24 1.83 -5.65
CA GLN A 571 22.82 0.83 -6.64
C GLN A 571 23.84 -0.29 -6.81
N GLN A 572 25.14 -0.01 -6.66
CA GLN A 572 26.23 -0.98 -6.80
C GLN A 572 26.66 -1.63 -5.48
N HIS A 573 25.95 -1.33 -4.38
CA HIS A 573 26.31 -1.82 -3.06
C HIS A 573 26.21 -3.36 -2.95
N THR A 574 27.08 -3.95 -2.13
CA THR A 574 27.15 -5.41 -1.86
C THR A 574 25.88 -5.99 -1.23
N LEU A 575 25.00 -5.12 -0.70
CA LEU A 575 23.66 -5.48 -0.23
C LEU A 575 22.92 -6.30 -1.29
N PHE A 576 22.93 -5.85 -2.54
CA PHE A 576 22.22 -6.48 -3.64
C PHE A 576 22.86 -7.79 -4.13
N THR A 577 24.04 -8.13 -3.61
CA THR A 577 24.66 -9.45 -3.81
C THR A 577 24.14 -10.45 -2.79
N GLN A 578 23.90 -10.03 -1.54
CA GLN A 578 23.44 -10.89 -0.45
C GLN A 578 21.90 -10.98 -0.35
N TYR A 579 21.22 -9.93 -0.80
CA TYR A 579 19.77 -9.80 -0.77
C TYR A 579 19.25 -9.44 -2.17
N LYS A 580 18.32 -10.23 -2.67
CA LYS A 580 17.69 -10.09 -3.98
C LYS A 580 16.56 -9.08 -3.93
N ASP A 581 16.53 -8.20 -4.92
CA ASP A 581 15.43 -7.26 -5.18
C ASP A 581 14.55 -7.81 -6.32
N PRO A 582 13.27 -8.17 -6.07
CA PRO A 582 12.36 -8.67 -7.11
C PRO A 582 12.14 -7.72 -8.28
N CYS A 583 12.26 -6.41 -8.06
CA CYS A 583 12.01 -5.34 -9.03
C CYS A 583 13.22 -5.02 -9.90
N ARG A 584 14.39 -5.60 -9.63
CA ARG A 584 15.67 -5.19 -10.19
C ARG A 584 16.14 -6.13 -11.30
N LEU A 585 16.62 -5.56 -12.41
CA LEU A 585 17.41 -6.28 -13.42
C LEU A 585 18.91 -6.14 -13.12
N GLY A 586 19.33 -4.95 -12.72
CA GLY A 586 20.72 -4.62 -12.42
C GLY A 586 20.86 -3.25 -11.73
N PRO A 587 22.10 -2.85 -11.41
CA PRO A 587 22.35 -1.53 -10.83
C PRO A 587 21.93 -0.41 -11.80
N GLY A 588 20.97 0.42 -11.39
CA GLY A 588 20.43 1.50 -12.21
C GLY A 588 19.39 1.03 -13.24
N GLU A 589 18.99 -0.24 -13.20
CA GLU A 589 18.04 -0.84 -14.12
C GLU A 589 16.96 -1.63 -13.38
N ASP A 590 15.77 -1.05 -13.34
CA ASP A 590 14.56 -1.68 -12.86
C ASP A 590 13.87 -2.50 -13.97
N LYS A 591 13.13 -3.53 -13.55
CA LYS A 591 12.26 -4.30 -14.45
C LYS A 591 11.18 -3.39 -15.04
N PRO A 592 10.68 -3.67 -16.25
CA PRO A 592 9.71 -2.80 -16.93
C PRO A 592 8.41 -2.55 -16.16
N TRP A 593 8.00 -3.49 -15.31
CA TRP A 593 6.80 -3.40 -14.48
C TRP A 593 7.01 -2.73 -13.11
N ALA A 594 8.27 -2.53 -12.70
CA ALA A 594 8.58 -1.89 -11.43
C ALA A 594 8.17 -0.41 -11.47
N LEU A 595 7.76 0.10 -10.32
CA LEU A 595 7.14 1.41 -10.15
C LEU A 595 7.91 2.25 -9.13
N GLY A 596 8.04 3.54 -9.40
CA GLY A 596 8.49 4.51 -8.41
C GLY A 596 7.52 4.58 -7.23
N THR A 597 8.04 4.74 -6.02
CA THR A 597 7.24 4.69 -4.79
C THR A 597 7.03 6.06 -4.17
N LEU A 598 7.80 7.07 -4.59
CA LEU A 598 7.66 8.45 -4.10
C LEU A 598 6.70 9.26 -4.99
N LEU A 599 5.60 9.73 -4.40
CA LEU A 599 4.59 10.58 -5.03
C LEU A 599 5.01 12.05 -4.97
N ASP A 600 4.66 12.85 -5.99
CA ASP A 600 4.81 14.30 -5.93
C ASP A 600 3.81 14.88 -4.90
N PRO A 601 4.30 15.48 -3.80
CA PRO A 601 3.42 15.99 -2.75
C PRO A 601 2.40 17.02 -3.26
N SER A 602 2.72 17.78 -4.32
CA SER A 602 1.86 18.84 -4.84
C SER A 602 0.52 18.34 -5.37
N GLY A 603 0.48 17.10 -5.89
CA GLY A 603 -0.68 16.46 -6.50
C GLY A 603 -1.52 15.60 -5.55
N LEU A 604 -1.13 15.40 -4.28
CA LEU A 604 -1.77 14.44 -3.36
C LEU A 604 -3.28 14.62 -3.13
N TYR A 605 -3.80 15.82 -3.39
CA TYR A 605 -5.20 16.18 -3.18
C TYR A 605 -5.98 16.37 -4.48
N ASP A 606 -5.39 16.04 -5.62
CA ASP A 606 -6.11 16.04 -6.89
C ASP A 606 -7.15 14.91 -6.89
N GLU A 607 -8.32 15.17 -7.47
CA GLU A 607 -9.46 14.24 -7.48
C GLU A 607 -9.07 12.88 -8.07
N ASP A 608 -8.19 12.90 -9.09
CA ASP A 608 -7.72 11.74 -9.83
C ASP A 608 -6.79 10.81 -9.01
N VAL A 609 -6.26 11.25 -7.86
CA VAL A 609 -5.35 10.46 -7.01
C VAL A 609 -5.78 10.38 -5.55
N SER A 610 -6.90 11.01 -5.18
CA SER A 610 -7.40 11.10 -3.80
C SER A 610 -7.98 9.79 -3.25
N SER A 611 -8.32 8.83 -4.12
CA SER A 611 -8.85 7.51 -3.75
C SER A 611 -7.91 6.37 -4.15
N PRO A 612 -7.92 5.23 -3.43
CA PRO A 612 -7.10 4.06 -3.78
C PRO A 612 -7.26 3.59 -5.22
N GLU A 613 -8.50 3.49 -5.70
CA GLU A 613 -8.82 3.01 -7.05
C GLU A 613 -8.47 4.04 -8.12
N SER A 614 -8.63 5.33 -7.83
CA SER A 614 -8.21 6.38 -8.76
C SER A 614 -6.69 6.40 -8.90
N LEU A 615 -5.96 6.38 -7.77
CA LEU A 615 -4.50 6.35 -7.77
C LEU A 615 -3.96 5.07 -8.45
N GLN A 616 -4.61 3.91 -8.26
CA GLN A 616 -4.26 2.70 -9.00
C GLN A 616 -4.33 2.93 -10.52
N LYS A 617 -5.44 3.49 -11.03
CA LYS A 617 -5.60 3.76 -12.47
C LYS A 617 -4.55 4.74 -13.00
N VAL A 618 -4.20 5.76 -12.20
CA VAL A 618 -3.15 6.72 -12.54
C VAL A 618 -1.79 6.03 -12.62
N MET A 619 -1.46 5.14 -11.68
CA MET A 619 -0.19 4.42 -11.68
C MET A 619 -0.08 3.38 -12.81
N GLU A 620 -1.20 2.79 -13.24
CA GLU A 620 -1.25 1.90 -14.41
C GLU A 620 -0.98 2.66 -15.73
N ASN A 621 -1.23 3.97 -15.77
CA ASN A 621 -1.04 4.84 -16.93
C ASN A 621 0.34 5.54 -16.91
N GLU A 622 1.07 5.52 -18.03
CA GLU A 622 2.43 6.11 -18.09
C GLU A 622 2.43 7.63 -17.95
N GLU A 623 1.47 8.33 -18.55
CA GLU A 623 1.32 9.78 -18.42
C GLU A 623 0.96 10.16 -16.98
N GLY A 624 0.08 9.37 -16.34
CA GLY A 624 -0.28 9.53 -14.93
C GLY A 624 0.92 9.36 -14.01
N ARG A 625 1.76 8.35 -14.25
CA ARG A 625 3.04 8.20 -13.52
C ARG A 625 3.93 9.43 -13.66
N LYS A 626 4.09 9.96 -14.87
CA LYS A 626 4.92 11.15 -15.13
C LYS A 626 4.41 12.42 -14.44
N GLU A 627 3.12 12.49 -14.13
CA GLU A 627 2.51 13.63 -13.46
C GLU A 627 2.56 13.52 -11.93
N TYR A 628 2.42 12.31 -11.38
CA TYR A 628 2.21 12.12 -9.93
C TYR A 628 3.34 11.39 -9.20
N LEU A 629 4.34 10.84 -9.89
CA LEU A 629 5.55 10.29 -9.27
C LEU A 629 6.70 11.29 -9.35
N VAL A 630 7.56 11.26 -8.34
CA VAL A 630 8.83 11.98 -8.39
C VAL A 630 9.79 11.25 -9.34
N PHE A 631 10.41 12.00 -10.23
CA PHE A 631 11.46 11.54 -11.14
C PHE A 631 12.82 12.15 -10.77
N PRO A 632 13.93 11.51 -11.12
CA PRO A 632 15.26 12.07 -10.90
C PRO A 632 15.39 13.48 -11.52
N PRO A 633 15.98 14.45 -10.80
CA PRO A 633 16.13 15.80 -11.32
C PRO A 633 17.05 15.81 -12.56
N SER A 634 16.68 16.58 -13.59
CA SER A 634 17.55 16.76 -14.76
C SER A 634 18.72 17.68 -14.40
N LYS A 635 19.96 17.29 -14.73
CA LYS A 635 21.20 18.06 -14.42
C LYS A 635 21.24 19.52 -14.90
N ASN A 636 20.31 19.91 -15.78
CA ASN A 636 20.22 21.26 -16.35
C ASN A 636 19.07 22.11 -15.79
N GLN A 637 18.37 21.68 -14.73
CA GLN A 637 17.22 22.41 -14.19
C GLN A 637 17.37 22.71 -12.69
N CYS A 638 16.90 23.90 -12.30
CA CYS A 638 16.85 24.33 -10.92
C CYS A 638 15.83 23.47 -10.13
N PRO A 639 16.11 23.12 -8.86
CA PRO A 639 15.26 22.26 -8.03
C PRO A 639 13.87 22.84 -7.70
N ALA A 640 13.59 24.10 -8.06
CA ALA A 640 12.33 24.78 -7.77
C ALA A 640 11.27 24.70 -8.90
N SER A 641 11.50 23.96 -9.98
CA SER A 641 10.61 23.98 -11.15
C SER A 641 10.16 22.62 -11.68
N SER A 642 9.59 21.76 -10.82
CA SER A 642 8.61 20.76 -11.25
C SER A 642 7.28 21.46 -11.56
N GLN A 643 7.26 22.30 -12.60
CA GLN A 643 6.00 22.87 -13.08
C GLN A 643 5.20 21.78 -13.78
N LYS A 644 4.10 21.38 -13.13
CA LYS A 644 2.98 20.61 -13.70
C LYS A 644 2.71 21.09 -15.14
N GLY A 645 2.82 20.19 -16.12
CA GLY A 645 2.53 20.47 -17.54
C GLY A 645 3.72 20.71 -18.48
N ARG A 646 4.99 20.61 -18.04
CA ARG A 646 6.13 20.57 -18.98
C ARG A 646 6.39 19.15 -19.49
N LYS A 647 6.27 18.93 -20.81
CA LYS A 647 6.66 17.69 -21.51
C LYS A 647 8.18 17.55 -21.57
N ILE A 648 8.81 17.28 -20.43
CA ILE A 648 10.20 16.82 -20.40
C ILE A 648 10.18 15.32 -20.71
N PRO A 649 11.13 14.76 -21.48
CA PRO A 649 11.24 13.31 -21.67
C PRO A 649 11.66 12.66 -20.34
N LEU A 650 10.69 12.42 -19.45
CA LEU A 650 10.88 11.60 -18.26
C LEU A 650 10.98 10.14 -18.70
N LYS A 651 12.11 9.50 -18.40
CA LYS A 651 12.37 8.09 -18.72
C LYS A 651 12.19 7.25 -17.45
N GLY A 652 11.59 6.08 -17.60
CA GLY A 652 11.34 5.14 -16.49
C GLY A 652 9.98 5.34 -15.84
N ASN A 653 9.79 4.70 -14.68
CA ASN A 653 8.51 4.65 -13.97
C ASN A 653 8.55 5.39 -12.62
N GLY A 654 9.39 6.42 -12.48
CA GLY A 654 9.58 7.19 -11.23
C GLY A 654 10.68 6.65 -10.33
N ARG A 655 10.93 7.32 -9.21
CA ARG A 655 11.94 6.95 -8.20
C ARG A 655 11.38 5.91 -7.24
N ARG A 656 11.92 4.69 -7.30
CA ARG A 656 11.58 3.60 -6.38
C ARG A 656 12.58 3.58 -5.23
N ILE A 657 12.16 4.05 -4.06
CA ILE A 657 13.02 4.22 -2.88
C ILE A 657 12.62 3.33 -1.71
N ASP A 658 11.43 2.73 -1.77
CA ASP A 658 10.95 1.74 -0.81
C ASP A 658 11.22 0.33 -1.35
N TYR A 659 11.90 -0.50 -0.55
CA TYR A 659 12.38 -1.82 -0.96
C TYR A 659 11.84 -2.93 -0.05
N ILE A 660 11.67 -4.11 -0.65
CA ILE A 660 11.59 -5.40 0.04
C ILE A 660 12.60 -6.33 -0.62
N LEU A 661 13.59 -6.76 0.15
CA LEU A 661 14.69 -7.61 -0.29
C LEU A 661 14.67 -8.92 0.50
N TYR A 662 15.06 -10.03 -0.11
CA TYR A 662 15.14 -11.33 0.55
C TYR A 662 16.45 -12.03 0.27
N SER A 663 16.93 -12.86 1.19
CA SER A 663 18.14 -13.67 1.01
C SER A 663 17.77 -15.14 0.81
N ASP A 664 18.35 -15.77 -0.21
CA ASP A 664 18.30 -17.21 -0.46
C ASP A 664 19.54 -17.95 0.08
N GLU A 665 20.54 -17.23 0.60
CA GLU A 665 21.74 -17.82 1.22
C GLU A 665 21.53 -18.11 2.71
N ALA A 666 20.62 -17.36 3.36
CA ALA A 666 20.41 -17.40 4.81
C ALA A 666 19.36 -18.43 5.28
N ILE A 667 18.93 -19.32 4.38
CA ILE A 667 17.81 -20.26 4.61
C ILE A 667 18.32 -21.67 4.87
N GLN A 668 17.44 -22.52 5.39
CA GLN A 668 17.76 -23.95 5.53
C GLN A 668 18.14 -24.54 4.16
N GLN A 669 19.24 -25.31 4.11
CA GLN A 669 19.92 -25.72 2.88
C GLN A 669 19.06 -26.52 1.88
N ASP A 670 17.98 -27.14 2.35
CA ASP A 670 17.05 -27.95 1.54
C ASP A 670 15.73 -27.24 1.24
N TRP A 671 15.54 -26.01 1.72
CA TRP A 671 14.29 -25.28 1.55
C TRP A 671 14.35 -24.40 0.32
N LYS A 672 13.23 -24.31 -0.40
CA LYS A 672 13.07 -23.47 -1.57
C LYS A 672 12.22 -22.25 -1.24
N GLN A 673 12.68 -21.09 -1.71
CA GLN A 673 11.91 -19.85 -1.66
C GLN A 673 11.48 -19.45 -3.06
N ASP A 674 10.18 -19.23 -3.23
CA ASP A 674 9.60 -18.73 -4.47
C ASP A 674 8.76 -17.50 -4.18
N ILE A 675 8.92 -16.45 -4.97
CA ILE A 675 8.02 -15.29 -4.91
C ILE A 675 6.69 -15.74 -5.55
N GLU A 676 5.58 -15.53 -4.85
CA GLU A 676 4.25 -15.77 -5.41
C GLU A 676 3.66 -14.49 -6.00
N GLU A 677 3.88 -13.37 -5.29
CA GLU A 677 3.22 -12.09 -5.58
C GLU A 677 4.11 -10.91 -5.18
N PHE A 678 4.13 -9.86 -5.99
CA PHE A 678 4.71 -8.55 -5.64
C PHE A 678 3.72 -7.44 -5.99
N SER A 679 3.46 -6.50 -5.08
CA SER A 679 2.51 -5.42 -5.35
C SER A 679 2.93 -4.05 -4.86
N PHE A 680 2.59 -3.05 -5.66
CA PHE A 680 2.60 -1.63 -5.27
C PHE A 680 1.19 -1.26 -4.83
N VAL A 681 1.03 -0.79 -3.60
CA VAL A 681 -0.25 -0.63 -2.94
C VAL A 681 -0.63 0.84 -2.83
N THR A 682 -1.79 1.20 -3.40
CA THR A 682 -2.32 2.58 -3.42
C THR A 682 -3.36 2.83 -2.34
N GLN A 683 -3.60 1.89 -1.43
CA GLN A 683 -4.66 2.00 -0.41
C GLN A 683 -4.49 3.20 0.53
N LEU A 684 -3.27 3.72 0.68
CA LEU A 684 -2.97 4.91 1.48
C LEU A 684 -3.06 6.24 0.69
N ALA A 685 -3.67 6.24 -0.50
CA ALA A 685 -3.95 7.45 -1.28
C ALA A 685 -4.48 8.61 -0.42
N GLY A 686 -3.84 9.78 -0.55
CA GLY A 686 -4.15 11.00 0.19
C GLY A 686 -3.73 11.02 1.66
N LEU A 687 -3.08 9.96 2.17
CA LEU A 687 -2.66 9.85 3.57
C LEU A 687 -1.14 9.86 3.76
N THR A 688 -0.37 9.69 2.71
CA THR A 688 1.10 9.70 2.68
C THR A 688 1.54 10.04 1.25
N ASP A 689 2.80 10.46 1.08
CA ASP A 689 3.46 10.68 -0.21
C ASP A 689 4.24 9.46 -0.70
N HIS A 690 4.06 8.28 -0.09
CA HIS A 690 4.63 7.03 -0.57
C HIS A 690 3.59 6.00 -0.97
N LEU A 691 3.87 5.24 -2.04
CA LEU A 691 3.20 3.97 -2.31
C LEU A 691 3.76 2.91 -1.36
N SER A 692 2.89 2.08 -0.79
CA SER A 692 3.35 0.94 0.00
C SER A 692 3.80 -0.20 -0.93
N VAL A 693 4.74 -1.02 -0.50
CA VAL A 693 5.25 -2.15 -1.27
C VAL A 693 4.95 -3.44 -0.50
N ALA A 694 4.55 -4.49 -1.19
CA ALA A 694 4.29 -5.79 -0.58
C ALA A 694 4.83 -6.96 -1.41
N MET A 695 5.20 -8.04 -0.73
CA MET A 695 5.74 -9.25 -1.33
C MET A 695 5.17 -10.48 -0.62
N ARG A 696 4.82 -11.52 -1.37
CA ARG A 696 4.46 -12.83 -0.85
C ARG A 696 5.53 -13.84 -1.24
N LEU A 697 6.10 -14.51 -0.24
CA LEU A 697 7.17 -15.49 -0.37
C LEU A 697 6.68 -16.86 0.09
N ALA A 698 6.63 -17.83 -0.82
CA ALA A 698 6.41 -19.23 -0.50
C ALA A 698 7.72 -19.88 -0.07
N VAL A 699 7.69 -20.62 1.04
CA VAL A 699 8.83 -21.38 1.57
C VAL A 699 8.42 -22.84 1.68
N SER A 700 9.04 -23.73 0.90
CA SER A 700 8.74 -25.18 0.87
C SER A 700 9.99 -26.01 1.12
N THR A 701 9.82 -27.29 1.52
CA THR A 701 10.96 -28.16 1.88
C THR A 701 11.58 -28.89 0.68
N GLY A 702 11.15 -28.60 -0.55
CA GLY A 702 11.71 -29.19 -1.77
C GLY A 702 11.44 -30.69 -1.99
N GLU A 703 10.83 -31.41 -1.05
CA GLU A 703 10.41 -32.80 -1.21
C GLU A 703 9.21 -32.87 -2.17
N GLU A 704 9.45 -33.20 -3.45
CA GLU A 704 8.39 -33.71 -4.34
C GLU A 704 7.85 -35.00 -3.70
N GLU A 705 6.53 -35.08 -3.45
CA GLU A 705 5.90 -36.34 -2.99
C GLU A 705 6.29 -37.49 -3.94
N PRO A 706 6.73 -38.66 -3.41
CA PRO A 706 7.20 -39.78 -4.21
C PRO A 706 6.14 -40.46 -5.08
#